data_AF-A0A7J6LQ94-F1
#
_entry.id   AF-A0A7J6LQ94-F1
#
_cell.length_a   1.000
_cell.length_b   1.000
_cell.length_c   1.000
_cell.angle_alpha   90.00
_cell.angle_beta   90.00
_cell.angle_gamma   90.00
#
_symmetry.space_group_name_H-M   'P 1'
#
loop_
_entity.id
_entity.type
_entity.pdbx_description
1 polymer ?
#
loop_
_entity_poly.entity_id
_entity_poly.type
_entity_poly.pdbx_seq_one_letter_code
_entity_poly.pdbx_strand_id
1 'polypeptide(L)'
;MSLRTPLTDLLKIEHPIMCAGMGFFVTGPDLAAAVSNAGGIGTIGAVGLSPDGLRQVIRELKAKLIPGKPFGVDLLLPADPNENPNARKTNKDYTGGQIQGLVQVMVDEKVPLFVCAVGVPPKWVTDKLHRNGTVVMNMIGHPSHVAKAITAGCDIICAQGTEAGGHTGDVATTVLVPIAVDLCKGHKNYFGSDVLVVAAGGIRDGRGVAAALALGASGVWMGTRFLMTPESNVEPRAKEVLLKTDFKTATMRTTAYTGRPCRVIRNEFVKRWESQPAARDKLLEAGIVPLAKDLMDDKVKPTAFYGLMGDGTGGPLRRKDDPKLDEIVDPNNSALLAGQSVVAINELKPAGELLREIVAETDVVLKHINTIRATTPSKFNNMSTLDRINEIEAEMARTQKNKATNAHLGRLKAKLAKLKTELVSGSSKSGGGGGGEGFDVKATGNARVGLIGFPSVMWRTLLPLLQLTGTFSETAAYEFTTLTCVPGVYTYKGAKVQVLDLPGIIEGAKDGKGRGKQVISVAMTCSLILICLDVTKPLTQKRKIEHELEGFGMRLNKKKPNIVITKADKGGINITVAPGYRLIGMDEETVVTICKEFRITNASIVFRCNATSDDLIDIIEGGRKYVPCLYVMNKIDSITIEELDVICKCPHYVPISADLGWNIDGLKDKMWDYMDLIRVYTKPKGQVPDYSEPVILPREKCTVEDFCLKLHKSILEEFKYALVWGMSVKHNPQRVGRDHVLYDEDVVQIVKTSG
;
A
#
# COMPACT_ATOMS: atom_id res chain seq x y z
N MET A 1 21.57 21.70 13.58
CA MET A 1 20.54 21.44 12.54
C MET A 1 19.67 20.31 13.04
N SER A 2 18.34 20.38 12.89
CA SER A 2 17.41 19.34 13.36
C SER A 2 16.79 18.57 12.19
N LEU A 3 16.75 17.24 12.32
CA LEU A 3 16.04 16.35 11.40
C LEU A 3 14.65 16.10 11.99
N ARG A 4 13.62 16.75 11.47
CA ARG A 4 12.26 16.64 12.02
C ARG A 4 11.45 15.58 11.27
N THR A 5 10.82 14.68 12.02
CA THR A 5 9.94 13.60 11.55
C THR A 5 8.73 13.45 12.49
N PRO A 6 7.68 12.68 12.12
CA PRO A 6 6.59 12.37 13.03
C PRO A 6 7.05 11.74 14.37
N LEU A 7 8.15 10.97 14.35
CA LEU A 7 8.74 10.41 15.57
C LEU A 7 9.27 11.51 16.49
N THR A 8 9.94 12.52 15.93
CA THR A 8 10.46 13.65 16.72
C THR A 8 9.35 14.46 17.36
N ASP A 9 8.22 14.62 16.67
CA ASP A 9 7.04 15.31 17.20
C ASP A 9 6.36 14.50 18.32
N LEU A 10 6.22 13.18 18.13
CA LEU A 10 5.59 12.29 19.10
C LEU A 10 6.40 12.19 20.40
N LEU A 11 7.72 11.98 20.29
CA LEU A 11 8.62 11.79 21.44
C LEU A 11 9.21 13.08 21.99
N LYS A 12 9.00 14.22 21.32
CA LYS A 12 9.55 15.54 21.68
C LYS A 12 11.10 15.52 21.74
N ILE A 13 11.71 14.98 20.68
CA ILE A 13 13.17 14.94 20.48
C ILE A 13 13.60 15.78 19.28
N GLU A 14 14.89 16.04 19.14
CA GLU A 14 15.43 16.89 18.05
C GLU A 14 15.83 16.09 16.81
N HIS A 15 16.18 14.82 17.00
CA HIS A 15 16.72 13.94 15.98
C HIS A 15 16.00 12.59 16.03
N PRO A 16 15.68 11.97 14.89
CA PRO A 16 14.91 10.72 14.84
C PRO A 16 15.82 9.51 15.09
N ILE A 17 16.67 9.60 16.10
CA ILE A 17 17.69 8.63 16.46
C ILE A 17 17.45 8.18 17.91
N MET A 18 17.21 6.89 18.06
CA MET A 18 16.95 6.24 19.34
C MET A 18 18.12 5.29 19.67
N CYS A 19 18.62 5.36 20.91
CA CYS A 19 19.55 4.36 21.42
C CYS A 19 18.75 3.21 22.04
N ALA A 20 19.11 1.99 21.63
CA ALA A 20 18.44 0.78 22.08
C ALA A 20 18.57 0.56 23.59
N GLY A 21 17.51 0.03 24.20
CA GLY A 21 17.54 -0.50 25.56
C GLY A 21 18.22 -1.85 25.59
N MET A 22 19.55 -1.84 25.63
CA MET A 22 20.33 -3.08 25.64
C MET A 22 20.36 -3.65 27.04
N GLY A 23 19.85 -4.87 27.17
CA GLY A 23 19.59 -5.53 28.44
C GLY A 23 20.83 -5.74 29.31
N PHE A 24 20.61 -6.19 30.55
CA PHE A 24 21.62 -6.36 31.58
C PHE A 24 22.43 -5.09 31.82
N PHE A 25 21.77 -3.92 31.76
CA PHE A 25 22.39 -2.64 32.05
C PHE A 25 23.46 -2.15 31.07
N VAL A 26 23.59 -2.79 29.89
CA VAL A 26 24.48 -2.32 28.81
C VAL A 26 24.14 -0.87 28.43
N THR A 27 22.85 -0.56 28.31
CA THR A 27 22.36 0.82 28.28
C THR A 27 21.93 1.26 29.67
N GLY A 28 22.90 1.69 30.48
CA GLY A 28 22.68 2.29 31.79
C GLY A 28 22.37 3.80 31.73
N PRO A 29 22.29 4.47 32.89
CA PRO A 29 22.01 5.90 33.01
C PRO A 29 22.93 6.80 32.19
N ASP A 30 24.23 6.52 32.16
CA ASP A 30 25.22 7.36 31.45
C ASP A 30 24.99 7.39 29.94
N LEU A 31 24.91 6.23 29.30
CA LEU A 31 24.66 6.14 27.86
C LEU A 31 23.29 6.72 27.50
N ALA A 32 22.25 6.38 28.26
CA ALA A 32 20.91 6.86 27.96
C ALA A 32 20.81 8.39 28.10
N ALA A 33 21.40 8.96 29.16
CA ALA A 33 21.44 10.41 29.34
C ALA A 33 22.28 11.11 28.26
N ALA A 34 23.44 10.57 27.90
CA ALA A 34 24.30 11.14 26.86
C ALA A 34 23.58 11.26 25.50
N VAL A 35 22.83 10.23 25.11
CA VAL A 35 22.03 10.22 23.86
C VAL A 35 20.87 11.21 23.93
N SER A 36 20.10 11.19 25.03
CA SER A 36 18.97 12.11 25.21
C SER A 36 19.40 13.58 25.26
N ASN A 37 20.50 13.87 25.94
CA ASN A 37 21.07 15.22 26.03
C ASN A 37 21.56 15.73 24.67
N ALA A 38 22.01 14.83 23.79
CA ALA A 38 22.42 15.17 22.43
C ALA A 38 21.25 15.35 21.44
N GLY A 39 20.00 15.21 21.89
CA GLY A 39 18.81 15.46 21.07
C GLY A 39 18.15 14.22 20.47
N GLY A 40 18.69 13.02 20.70
CA GLY A 40 17.99 11.75 20.46
C GLY A 40 17.15 11.33 21.67
N ILE A 41 16.88 10.02 21.78
CA ILE A 41 16.32 9.41 23.00
C ILE A 41 17.13 8.18 23.41
N GLY A 42 17.62 8.19 24.65
CA GLY A 42 18.24 7.04 25.29
C GLY A 42 17.22 6.17 26.02
N THR A 43 17.36 4.85 25.93
CA THR A 43 16.45 3.89 26.56
C THR A 43 17.20 2.99 27.53
N ILE A 44 16.80 2.94 28.80
CA ILE A 44 17.38 2.02 29.79
C ILE A 44 17.03 0.58 29.43
N GLY A 45 18.01 -0.32 29.39
CA GLY A 45 17.77 -1.76 29.29
C GLY A 45 17.48 -2.39 30.65
N ALA A 46 16.19 -2.55 31.00
CA ALA A 46 15.76 -2.87 32.36
C ALA A 46 15.49 -4.37 32.62
N VAL A 47 15.89 -5.26 31.71
CA VAL A 47 15.79 -6.71 31.93
C VAL A 47 16.57 -7.12 33.20
N GLY A 48 15.93 -7.90 34.07
CA GLY A 48 16.52 -8.38 35.32
C GLY A 48 16.48 -7.39 36.49
N LEU A 49 15.95 -6.17 36.31
CA LEU A 49 15.78 -5.22 37.41
C LEU A 49 14.51 -5.51 38.22
N SER A 50 14.59 -5.37 39.53
CA SER A 50 13.43 -5.26 40.41
C SER A 50 12.78 -3.86 40.29
N PRO A 51 11.54 -3.66 40.76
CA PRO A 51 10.93 -2.34 40.81
C PRO A 51 11.78 -1.26 41.50
N ASP A 52 12.40 -1.59 42.65
CA ASP A 52 13.27 -0.64 43.37
C ASP A 52 14.55 -0.35 42.58
N GLY A 53 15.14 -1.38 41.96
CA GLY A 53 16.27 -1.22 41.06
C GLY A 53 15.92 -0.29 39.90
N LEU A 54 14.82 -0.54 39.19
CA LEU A 54 14.37 0.32 38.10
C LEU A 54 14.16 1.77 38.56
N ARG A 55 13.55 1.97 39.73
CA ARG A 55 13.30 3.30 40.29
C ARG A 55 14.62 4.05 40.55
N GLN A 56 15.59 3.39 41.18
CA GLN A 56 16.91 3.97 41.45
C GLN A 56 17.59 4.42 40.14
N VAL A 57 17.52 3.59 39.11
CA VAL A 57 18.19 3.80 37.83
C VAL A 57 17.55 4.91 37.02
N ILE A 58 16.22 4.99 37.03
CA ILE A 58 15.51 6.12 36.43
C ILE A 58 15.88 7.43 37.14
N ARG A 59 16.00 7.42 38.47
CA ARG A 59 16.39 8.63 39.23
C ARG A 59 17.83 9.05 38.95
N GLU A 60 18.75 8.09 38.85
CA GLU A 60 20.13 8.35 38.45
C GLU A 60 20.20 8.93 37.03
N LEU A 61 19.47 8.35 36.08
CA LEU A 61 19.37 8.88 34.72
C LEU A 61 18.83 10.31 34.72
N LYS A 62 17.74 10.58 35.45
CA LYS A 62 17.14 11.92 35.54
C LYS A 62 18.11 12.95 36.11
N ALA A 63 18.96 12.57 37.06
CA ALA A 63 19.99 13.46 37.61
C ALA A 63 21.06 13.84 36.57
N LYS A 64 21.26 13.01 35.54
CA LYS A 64 22.21 13.22 34.43
C LYS A 64 21.57 13.89 33.21
N LEU A 65 20.24 14.00 33.15
CA LEU A 65 19.51 14.61 32.04
C LEU A 65 19.49 16.14 32.12
N ILE A 66 19.62 16.77 30.96
CA ILE A 66 19.19 18.16 30.76
C ILE A 66 17.67 18.20 31.03
N PRO A 67 17.17 19.12 31.88
CA PRO A 67 15.76 19.19 32.22
C PRO A 67 14.84 19.21 31.00
N GLY A 68 13.82 18.35 31.01
CA GLY A 68 12.84 18.25 29.93
C GLY A 68 13.21 17.31 28.77
N LYS A 69 14.45 16.76 28.72
CA LYS A 69 14.81 15.75 27.74
C LYS A 69 14.12 14.40 28.04
N PRO A 70 13.55 13.72 27.03
CA PRO A 70 12.87 12.44 27.24
C PRO A 70 13.85 11.27 27.32
N PHE A 71 13.40 10.16 27.86
CA PHE A 71 14.12 8.88 27.91
C PHE A 71 13.12 7.73 27.78
N GLY A 72 13.62 6.52 27.59
CA GLY A 72 12.79 5.32 27.56
C GLY A 72 13.22 4.23 28.55
N VAL A 73 12.37 3.23 28.72
CA VAL A 73 12.64 2.00 29.47
C VAL A 73 12.26 0.79 28.61
N ASP A 74 13.16 -0.18 28.49
CA ASP A 74 13.00 -1.41 27.71
C ASP A 74 12.86 -2.63 28.62
N LEU A 75 11.82 -3.44 28.38
CA LEU A 75 11.60 -4.73 29.03
C LEU A 75 11.41 -5.86 28.01
N LEU A 76 11.71 -7.08 28.47
CA LEU A 76 11.45 -8.32 27.74
C LEU A 76 10.22 -9.01 28.33
N LEU A 77 9.14 -9.13 27.55
CA LEU A 77 7.86 -9.71 27.96
C LEU A 77 7.48 -10.90 27.03
N PRO A 78 8.30 -11.97 26.93
CA PRO A 78 7.95 -13.14 26.13
C PRO A 78 6.66 -13.78 26.64
N ALA A 79 5.89 -14.39 25.73
CA ALA A 79 4.72 -15.19 26.12
C ALA A 79 5.13 -16.35 27.05
N ASP A 80 4.35 -16.57 28.10
CA ASP A 80 4.51 -17.69 29.03
C ASP A 80 4.10 -19.01 28.34
N PRO A 81 4.97 -20.04 28.32
CA PRO A 81 4.63 -21.35 27.77
C PRO A 81 3.53 -22.10 28.51
N ASN A 82 3.25 -21.76 29.78
CA ASN A 82 2.14 -22.34 30.54
C ASN A 82 0.79 -21.73 30.15
N GLU A 83 0.79 -20.46 29.69
CA GLU A 83 -0.43 -19.76 29.29
C GLU A 83 -0.65 -19.79 27.77
N ASN A 84 0.41 -19.94 26.99
CA ASN A 84 0.37 -19.96 25.53
C ASN A 84 1.10 -21.20 24.98
N PRO A 85 0.36 -22.21 24.48
CA PRO A 85 0.95 -23.45 23.97
C PRO A 85 1.84 -23.25 22.74
N ASN A 86 1.71 -22.13 22.03
CA ASN A 86 2.56 -21.77 20.90
C ASN A 86 3.85 -21.03 21.34
N ALA A 87 4.01 -20.74 22.63
CA ALA A 87 5.23 -20.12 23.12
C ALA A 87 6.36 -21.14 23.21
N ARG A 88 7.60 -20.69 23.01
CA ARG A 88 8.78 -21.54 23.16
C ARG A 88 8.85 -22.04 24.61
N LYS A 89 9.08 -23.34 24.80
CA LYS A 89 9.27 -23.96 26.12
C LYS A 89 10.45 -23.36 26.92
N THR A 90 11.40 -22.75 26.22
CA THR A 90 12.53 -22.04 26.83
C THR A 90 12.23 -20.59 27.23
N ASN A 91 11.04 -20.07 26.92
CA ASN A 91 10.64 -18.75 27.40
C ASN A 91 10.55 -18.75 28.93
N LYS A 92 10.98 -17.66 29.54
CA LYS A 92 10.90 -17.41 30.97
C LYS A 92 10.41 -15.99 31.19
N ASP A 93 9.73 -15.76 32.30
CA ASP A 93 9.41 -14.41 32.74
C ASP A 93 10.68 -13.71 33.23
N TYR A 94 11.16 -12.73 32.46
CA TYR A 94 12.33 -11.93 32.81
C TYR A 94 12.05 -10.87 33.87
N THR A 95 10.79 -10.70 34.27
CA THR A 95 10.37 -9.79 35.35
C THR A 95 10.30 -10.48 36.72
N GLY A 96 10.45 -11.81 36.78
CA GLY A 96 10.37 -12.57 38.03
C GLY A 96 9.02 -12.42 38.76
N GLY A 97 7.92 -12.28 38.01
CA GLY A 97 6.58 -12.04 38.53
C GLY A 97 6.30 -10.60 38.96
N GLN A 98 7.19 -9.65 38.66
CA GLN A 98 7.12 -8.28 39.16
C GLN A 98 6.67 -7.24 38.12
N ILE A 99 6.11 -7.67 36.99
CA ILE A 99 5.66 -6.78 35.91
C ILE A 99 4.76 -5.64 36.40
N GLN A 100 3.83 -5.90 37.32
CA GLN A 100 2.94 -4.87 37.88
C GLN A 100 3.72 -3.79 38.61
N GLY A 101 4.74 -4.17 39.39
CA GLY A 101 5.62 -3.26 40.11
C GLY A 101 6.49 -2.43 39.17
N LEU A 102 7.06 -3.06 38.13
CA LEU A 102 7.86 -2.38 37.11
C LEU A 102 7.02 -1.35 36.35
N VAL A 103 5.79 -1.72 35.95
CA VAL A 103 4.84 -0.79 35.31
C VAL A 103 4.43 0.33 36.26
N GLN A 104 4.23 0.04 37.54
CA GLN A 104 3.92 1.09 38.52
C GLN A 104 5.07 2.09 38.66
N VAL A 105 6.31 1.62 38.71
CA VAL A 105 7.49 2.50 38.74
C VAL A 105 7.56 3.38 37.49
N MET A 106 7.30 2.83 36.30
CA MET A 106 7.26 3.61 35.07
C MET A 106 6.17 4.70 35.09
N VAL A 107 5.03 4.42 35.70
CA VAL A 107 3.95 5.40 35.92
C VAL A 107 4.40 6.49 36.89
N ASP A 108 4.85 6.11 38.09
CA ASP A 108 5.27 7.03 39.15
C ASP A 108 6.40 7.96 38.69
N GLU A 109 7.37 7.41 37.95
CA GLU A 109 8.52 8.13 37.45
C GLU A 109 8.24 8.82 36.10
N LYS A 110 7.01 8.79 35.57
CA LYS A 110 6.58 9.46 34.33
C LYS A 110 7.47 9.15 33.14
N VAL A 111 7.72 7.86 32.90
CA VAL A 111 8.56 7.39 31.79
C VAL A 111 7.92 7.79 30.45
N PRO A 112 8.61 8.57 29.58
CA PRO A 112 8.04 9.02 28.31
C PRO A 112 7.84 7.91 27.27
N LEU A 113 8.73 6.93 27.23
CA LEU A 113 8.71 5.83 26.26
C LEU A 113 8.89 4.47 26.96
N PHE A 114 7.97 3.55 26.71
CA PHE A 114 8.13 2.14 27.07
C PHE A 114 8.40 1.30 25.82
N VAL A 115 9.36 0.39 25.90
CA VAL A 115 9.73 -0.52 24.81
C VAL A 115 9.55 -1.96 25.26
N CYS A 116 8.77 -2.72 24.51
CA CYS A 116 8.69 -4.17 24.62
C CYS A 116 9.58 -4.80 23.53
N ALA A 117 10.80 -5.21 23.91
CA ALA A 117 11.78 -5.72 22.94
C ALA A 117 11.60 -7.20 22.58
N VAL A 118 11.05 -8.00 23.48
CA VAL A 118 10.70 -9.40 23.20
C VAL A 118 9.27 -9.65 23.63
N GLY A 119 8.48 -10.22 22.73
CA GLY A 119 7.06 -10.50 22.97
C GLY A 119 6.16 -9.38 22.48
N VAL A 120 4.95 -9.32 23.06
CA VAL A 120 3.95 -8.28 22.82
C VAL A 120 3.43 -7.89 24.20
N PRO A 121 3.35 -6.59 24.56
CA PRO A 121 2.92 -6.21 25.88
C PRO A 121 1.45 -6.60 26.10
N PRO A 122 1.08 -7.11 27.28
CA PRO A 122 -0.32 -7.31 27.63
C PRO A 122 -1.10 -6.01 27.53
N LYS A 123 -2.36 -6.07 27.08
CA LYS A 123 -3.17 -4.86 26.86
C LYS A 123 -3.36 -3.99 28.12
N TRP A 124 -3.39 -4.60 29.32
CA TRP A 124 -3.48 -3.82 30.56
C TRP A 124 -2.21 -2.98 30.82
N VAL A 125 -1.04 -3.42 30.33
CA VAL A 125 0.22 -2.69 30.44
C VAL A 125 0.17 -1.46 29.54
N THR A 126 -0.20 -1.63 28.27
CA THR A 126 -0.34 -0.51 27.31
C THR A 126 -1.38 0.49 27.80
N ASP A 127 -2.59 0.04 28.16
CA ASP A 127 -3.66 0.90 28.65
C ASP A 127 -3.25 1.69 29.91
N LYS A 128 -2.50 1.07 30.84
CA LYS A 128 -2.03 1.72 32.08
C LYS A 128 -0.95 2.77 31.78
N LEU A 129 -0.01 2.48 30.89
CA LEU A 129 1.06 3.40 30.49
C LEU A 129 0.52 4.58 29.67
N HIS A 130 -0.42 4.33 28.76
CA HIS A 130 -1.08 5.38 27.96
C HIS A 130 -1.81 6.42 28.80
N ARG A 131 -2.48 6.01 29.89
CA ARG A 131 -3.12 6.95 30.83
C ARG A 131 -2.13 7.90 31.50
N ASN A 132 -0.85 7.53 31.55
CA ASN A 132 0.24 8.37 32.05
C ASN A 132 0.93 9.20 30.95
N GLY A 133 0.45 9.12 29.70
CA GLY A 133 1.06 9.77 28.54
C GLY A 133 2.34 9.09 28.05
N THR A 134 2.63 7.86 28.51
CA THR A 134 3.78 7.08 28.03
C THR A 134 3.48 6.52 26.63
N VAL A 135 4.40 6.75 25.69
CA VAL A 135 4.34 6.15 24.35
C VAL A 135 4.82 4.70 24.43
N VAL A 136 4.12 3.76 23.79
CA VAL A 136 4.47 2.34 23.79
C VAL A 136 5.01 1.89 22.44
N MET A 137 6.22 1.35 22.43
CA MET A 137 6.86 0.77 21.26
C MET A 137 7.01 -0.75 21.40
N ASN A 138 6.79 -1.49 20.33
CA ASN A 138 7.05 -2.94 20.29
C ASN A 138 7.98 -3.31 19.15
N MET A 139 8.94 -4.18 19.44
CA MET A 139 9.88 -4.69 18.43
C MET A 139 9.29 -5.87 17.66
N ILE A 140 9.54 -5.89 16.35
CA ILE A 140 9.14 -6.97 15.46
C ILE A 140 10.34 -7.45 14.63
N GLY A 141 10.40 -8.75 14.36
CA GLY A 141 11.36 -9.35 13.44
C GLY A 141 10.70 -10.06 12.24
N HIS A 142 9.38 -10.00 12.15
CA HIS A 142 8.60 -10.63 11.08
C HIS A 142 7.31 -9.81 10.82
N PRO A 143 6.85 -9.67 9.56
CA PRO A 143 5.66 -8.88 9.22
C PRO A 143 4.39 -9.28 9.97
N SER A 144 4.20 -10.59 10.23
CA SER A 144 3.01 -11.09 10.94
C SER A 144 2.88 -10.60 12.39
N HIS A 145 3.94 -10.02 12.97
CA HIS A 145 3.89 -9.47 14.32
C HIS A 145 3.24 -8.08 14.38
N VAL A 146 3.17 -7.35 13.26
CA VAL A 146 2.63 -5.98 13.20
C VAL A 146 1.20 -5.93 13.73
N ALA A 147 0.32 -6.79 13.21
CA ALA A 147 -1.09 -6.82 13.61
C ALA A 147 -1.26 -7.04 15.12
N LYS A 148 -0.48 -7.97 15.71
CA LYS A 148 -0.54 -8.25 17.15
C LYS A 148 -0.10 -7.06 17.99
N ALA A 149 0.95 -6.36 17.59
CA ALA A 149 1.43 -5.17 18.28
C ALA A 149 0.42 -4.00 18.18
N ILE A 150 -0.19 -3.81 17.01
CA ILE A 150 -1.26 -2.81 16.83
C ILE A 150 -2.47 -3.14 17.71
N THR A 151 -2.92 -4.40 17.73
CA THR A 151 -4.04 -4.84 18.60
C THR A 151 -3.72 -4.65 20.09
N ALA A 152 -2.47 -4.83 20.50
CA ALA A 152 -2.03 -4.55 21.85
C ALA A 152 -2.03 -3.05 22.19
N GLY A 153 -2.11 -2.16 21.19
CA GLY A 153 -2.13 -0.71 21.36
C GLY A 153 -0.74 -0.07 21.24
N CYS A 154 0.22 -0.69 20.57
CA CYS A 154 1.53 -0.06 20.38
C CYS A 154 1.45 1.15 19.44
N ASP A 155 2.06 2.25 19.85
CA ASP A 155 2.11 3.52 19.10
C ASP A 155 3.23 3.55 18.06
N ILE A 156 4.29 2.78 18.33
CA ILE A 156 5.47 2.65 17.47
C ILE A 156 5.77 1.16 17.26
N ILE A 157 6.03 0.78 16.01
CA ILE A 157 6.52 -0.53 15.61
C ILE A 157 8.00 -0.41 15.26
N CYS A 158 8.87 -1.06 16.02
CA CYS A 158 10.30 -1.14 15.70
C CYS A 158 10.58 -2.35 14.81
N ALA A 159 10.79 -2.10 13.51
CA ALA A 159 11.09 -3.11 12.52
C ALA A 159 12.59 -3.46 12.56
N GLN A 160 12.93 -4.56 13.24
CA GLN A 160 14.30 -5.01 13.46
C GLN A 160 14.70 -6.07 12.44
N GLY A 161 15.54 -5.68 11.49
CA GLY A 161 16.14 -6.58 10.52
C GLY A 161 17.08 -7.59 11.16
N THR A 162 17.29 -8.70 10.44
CA THR A 162 18.15 -9.82 10.85
C THR A 162 19.60 -9.42 11.10
N GLU A 163 20.04 -8.28 10.58
CA GLU A 163 21.37 -7.70 10.71
C GLU A 163 21.65 -7.16 12.13
N ALA A 164 20.60 -6.89 12.93
CA ALA A 164 20.75 -6.40 14.29
C ALA A 164 21.40 -7.42 15.24
N GLY A 165 22.03 -6.94 16.31
CA GLY A 165 22.55 -7.77 17.39
C GLY A 165 21.45 -8.20 18.37
N GLY A 166 21.69 -9.27 19.13
CA GLY A 166 20.70 -9.79 20.09
C GLY A 166 19.55 -10.51 19.39
N HIS A 167 18.38 -10.59 20.02
CA HIS A 167 17.24 -11.32 19.46
C HIS A 167 16.75 -10.72 18.13
N THR A 168 16.70 -11.53 17.07
CA THR A 168 16.34 -11.08 15.72
C THR A 168 15.55 -12.12 14.92
N GLY A 169 14.71 -11.64 14.01
CA GLY A 169 14.07 -12.47 12.99
C GLY A 169 14.99 -12.79 11.81
N ASP A 170 14.42 -13.39 10.76
CA ASP A 170 15.14 -13.82 9.56
C ASP A 170 15.09 -12.80 8.42
N VAL A 171 14.22 -11.78 8.52
CA VAL A 171 13.97 -10.81 7.44
C VAL A 171 14.97 -9.65 7.53
N ALA A 172 15.58 -9.26 6.42
CA ALA A 172 16.52 -8.13 6.34
C ALA A 172 15.85 -6.77 6.56
N THR A 173 16.58 -5.78 7.06
CA THR A 173 16.07 -4.41 7.32
C THR A 173 15.42 -3.80 6.09
N THR A 174 16.06 -3.94 4.91
CA THR A 174 15.58 -3.36 3.65
C THR A 174 14.27 -3.95 3.15
N VAL A 175 13.90 -5.14 3.63
CA VAL A 175 12.64 -5.83 3.31
C VAL A 175 11.61 -5.61 4.40
N LEU A 176 12.00 -5.76 5.67
CA LEU A 176 11.09 -5.71 6.80
C LEU A 176 10.52 -4.31 7.03
N VAL A 177 11.34 -3.27 6.93
CA VAL A 177 10.94 -1.88 7.21
C VAL A 177 9.82 -1.41 6.29
N PRO A 178 9.93 -1.46 4.94
CA PRO A 178 8.86 -0.97 4.07
C PRO A 178 7.57 -1.79 4.21
N ILE A 179 7.67 -3.11 4.42
CA ILE A 179 6.50 -3.95 4.68
C ILE A 179 5.81 -3.54 5.98
N ALA A 180 6.57 -3.31 7.05
CA ALA A 180 6.01 -2.84 8.31
C ALA A 180 5.35 -1.46 8.16
N VAL A 181 5.95 -0.55 7.39
CA VAL A 181 5.37 0.76 7.06
C VAL A 181 4.03 0.59 6.37
N ASP A 182 3.97 -0.26 5.35
CA ASP A 182 2.73 -0.53 4.61
C ASP A 182 1.64 -1.14 5.49
N LEU A 183 2.01 -2.08 6.37
CA LEU A 183 1.08 -2.71 7.32
C LEU A 183 0.59 -1.77 8.42
N CYS A 184 1.33 -0.71 8.74
CA CYS A 184 0.92 0.30 9.74
C CYS A 184 0.03 1.40 9.13
N LYS A 185 -0.05 1.53 7.80
CA LYS A 185 -0.83 2.60 7.15
C LYS A 185 -2.31 2.53 7.53
N GLY A 186 -2.86 3.68 7.93
CA GLY A 186 -4.26 3.81 8.32
C GLY A 186 -4.58 3.38 9.74
N HIS A 187 -3.63 2.82 10.48
CA HIS A 187 -3.78 2.53 11.91
C HIS A 187 -3.41 3.77 12.73
N LYS A 188 -4.28 4.13 13.67
CA LYS A 188 -4.05 5.24 14.61
C LYS A 188 -3.49 4.71 15.92
N ASN A 189 -2.53 5.44 16.46
CA ASN A 189 -1.99 5.23 17.80
C ASN A 189 -2.89 5.89 18.86
N TYR A 190 -2.56 5.70 20.15
CA TYR A 190 -3.36 6.22 21.25
C TYR A 190 -3.46 7.77 21.24
N PHE A 191 -2.45 8.44 20.70
CA PHE A 191 -2.36 9.90 20.63
C PHE A 191 -3.03 10.51 19.39
N GLY A 192 -3.72 9.70 18.58
CA GLY A 192 -4.47 10.15 17.41
C GLY A 192 -3.64 10.37 16.13
N SER A 193 -2.31 10.19 16.20
CA SER A 193 -1.44 10.15 15.02
C SER A 193 -1.34 8.73 14.45
N ASP A 194 -0.70 8.57 13.30
CA ASP A 194 -0.50 7.23 12.72
C ASP A 194 0.45 6.39 13.59
N VAL A 195 0.24 5.07 13.60
CA VAL A 195 1.22 4.14 14.16
C VAL A 195 2.51 4.29 13.38
N LEU A 196 3.59 4.67 14.07
CA LEU A 196 4.86 4.98 13.43
C LEU A 196 5.71 3.71 13.30
N VAL A 197 6.56 3.67 12.28
CA VAL A 197 7.58 2.62 12.15
C VAL A 197 8.95 3.22 12.38
N VAL A 198 9.78 2.56 13.20
CA VAL A 198 11.21 2.87 13.33
C VAL A 198 12.05 1.70 12.84
N ALA A 199 13.14 1.99 12.15
CA ALA A 199 14.00 0.97 11.57
C ALA A 199 15.11 0.57 12.54
N ALA A 200 15.38 -0.73 12.67
CA ALA A 200 16.50 -1.27 13.42
C ALA A 200 17.25 -2.34 12.62
N GLY A 201 18.55 -2.47 12.87
CA GLY A 201 19.42 -3.47 12.23
C GLY A 201 20.23 -2.93 11.06
N GLY A 202 21.55 -3.11 11.12
CA GLY A 202 22.49 -2.64 10.11
C GLY A 202 22.77 -1.13 10.09
N ILE A 203 22.00 -0.33 10.83
CA ILE A 203 22.14 1.14 10.87
C ILE A 203 23.24 1.54 11.85
N ARG A 204 24.24 2.29 11.36
CA ARG A 204 25.43 2.66 12.15
C ARG A 204 25.91 4.10 11.92
N ASP A 205 25.60 4.71 10.79
CA ASP A 205 26.07 6.03 10.39
C ASP A 205 24.95 6.82 9.68
N GLY A 206 25.25 8.04 9.22
CA GLY A 206 24.23 8.91 8.62
C GLY A 206 23.66 8.38 7.30
N ARG A 207 24.43 7.56 6.56
CA ARG A 207 23.93 6.85 5.37
C ARG A 207 22.84 5.85 5.74
N GLY A 208 23.05 5.09 6.81
CA GLY A 208 22.04 4.16 7.34
C GLY A 208 20.76 4.87 7.78
N VAL A 209 20.87 6.05 8.41
CA VAL A 209 19.70 6.86 8.80
C VAL A 209 18.94 7.36 7.57
N ALA A 210 19.65 7.93 6.59
CA ALA A 210 19.02 8.39 5.34
C ALA A 210 18.31 7.24 4.60
N ALA A 211 18.92 6.05 4.55
CA ALA A 211 18.33 4.87 3.95
C ALA A 211 17.05 4.42 4.69
N ALA A 212 17.07 4.39 6.02
CA ALA A 212 15.90 4.05 6.82
C ALA A 212 14.72 5.02 6.60
N LEU A 213 15.00 6.33 6.56
CA LEU A 213 14.00 7.35 6.25
C LEU A 213 13.45 7.16 4.82
N ALA A 214 14.31 6.84 3.85
CA ALA A 214 13.89 6.55 2.48
C ALA A 214 13.01 5.28 2.36
N LEU A 215 13.19 4.30 3.25
CA LEU A 215 12.33 3.11 3.36
C LEU A 215 10.97 3.41 4.02
N GLY A 216 10.72 4.64 4.47
CA GLY A 216 9.46 5.09 5.07
C GLY A 216 9.43 5.04 6.59
N ALA A 217 10.53 4.67 7.26
CA ALA A 217 10.60 4.76 8.72
C ALA A 217 10.59 6.23 9.19
N SER A 218 10.00 6.48 10.35
CA SER A 218 9.99 7.80 11.00
C SER A 218 11.25 8.08 11.80
N GLY A 219 12.12 7.09 11.96
CA GLY A 219 13.41 7.21 12.62
C GLY A 219 14.12 5.87 12.76
N VAL A 220 15.20 5.85 13.52
CA VAL A 220 16.07 4.69 13.68
C VAL A 220 16.27 4.29 15.13
N TRP A 221 16.41 3.00 15.37
CA TRP A 221 16.75 2.39 16.64
C TRP A 221 18.08 1.66 16.51
N MET A 222 19.10 2.22 17.19
CA MET A 222 20.50 1.82 17.03
C MET A 222 21.02 1.15 18.30
N GLY A 223 21.52 -0.08 18.17
CA GLY A 223 22.16 -0.83 19.26
C GLY A 223 23.68 -0.80 19.14
N THR A 224 24.24 -1.64 18.26
CA THR A 224 25.68 -1.91 18.15
C THR A 224 26.58 -0.68 18.04
N ARG A 225 26.14 0.42 17.41
CA ARG A 225 26.95 1.63 17.34
C ARG A 225 27.03 2.38 18.68
N PHE A 226 25.93 2.44 19.45
CA PHE A 226 25.91 3.04 20.78
C PHE A 226 26.48 2.12 21.87
N LEU A 227 26.43 0.80 21.65
CA LEU A 227 27.15 -0.18 22.47
C LEU A 227 28.67 0.11 22.50
N MET A 228 29.19 0.59 21.37
CA MET A 228 30.61 0.90 21.17
C MET A 228 30.93 2.38 21.48
N THR A 229 30.42 2.90 22.60
CA THR A 229 30.77 4.22 23.13
C THR A 229 31.36 4.11 24.54
N PRO A 230 32.13 5.11 25.02
CA PRO A 230 32.66 5.13 26.38
C PRO A 230 31.58 5.02 27.48
N GLU A 231 30.42 5.62 27.27
CA GLU A 231 29.32 5.67 28.25
C GLU A 231 28.54 4.36 28.37
N SER A 232 28.70 3.43 27.42
CA SER A 232 28.12 2.09 27.54
C SER A 232 28.83 1.28 28.62
N ASN A 233 28.06 0.58 29.44
CA ASN A 233 28.58 -0.31 30.48
C ASN A 233 29.18 -1.62 29.95
N VAL A 234 29.32 -1.77 28.62
CA VAL A 234 30.06 -2.90 28.07
C VAL A 234 31.48 -2.89 28.61
N GLU A 235 31.91 -4.05 29.08
CA GLU A 235 33.22 -4.27 29.66
C GLU A 235 34.32 -3.97 28.61
N PRO A 236 35.43 -3.30 28.99
CA PRO A 236 36.50 -2.90 28.07
C PRO A 236 37.04 -4.02 27.17
N ARG A 237 37.35 -5.20 27.70
CA ARG A 237 37.79 -6.36 26.93
C ARG A 237 36.72 -6.84 25.94
N ALA A 238 35.44 -6.81 26.29
CA ALA A 238 34.37 -7.09 25.33
C ALA A 238 34.40 -6.08 24.16
N LYS A 239 34.58 -4.77 24.43
CA LYS A 239 34.75 -3.76 23.37
C LYS A 239 35.99 -4.03 22.51
N GLU A 240 37.11 -4.45 23.09
CA GLU A 240 38.31 -4.83 22.34
C GLU A 240 38.07 -6.00 21.38
N VAL A 241 37.36 -7.04 21.83
CA VAL A 241 37.01 -8.19 20.98
C VAL A 241 36.12 -7.73 19.82
N LEU A 242 35.13 -6.87 20.10
CA LEU A 242 34.22 -6.33 19.09
C LEU A 242 34.96 -5.47 18.04
N LEU A 243 35.92 -4.63 18.46
CA LEU A 243 36.75 -3.82 17.54
C LEU A 243 37.66 -4.67 16.65
N LYS A 244 38.11 -5.83 17.12
CA LYS A 244 38.99 -6.76 16.37
C LYS A 244 38.21 -7.70 15.44
N THR A 245 36.88 -7.65 15.45
CA THR A 245 36.03 -8.55 14.65
C THR A 245 36.06 -8.16 13.17
N ASP A 246 36.33 -9.11 12.27
CA ASP A 246 36.38 -8.90 10.83
C ASP A 246 35.18 -9.51 10.08
N PHE A 247 35.05 -9.27 8.78
CA PHE A 247 33.95 -9.83 7.95
C PHE A 247 33.96 -11.36 7.87
N LYS A 248 35.10 -12.04 8.10
CA LYS A 248 35.21 -13.51 8.04
C LYS A 248 34.69 -14.17 9.33
N THR A 249 34.73 -13.44 10.44
CA THR A 249 34.34 -13.87 11.80
C THR A 249 33.09 -13.17 12.32
N ALA A 250 32.56 -12.19 11.57
CA ALA A 250 31.62 -11.15 11.98
C ALA A 250 30.58 -11.57 13.01
N THR A 251 29.55 -12.28 12.58
CA THR A 251 28.43 -12.66 13.45
C THR A 251 27.75 -13.93 12.93
N MET A 252 27.00 -14.58 13.80
CA MET A 252 26.12 -15.70 13.47
C MET A 252 24.84 -15.58 14.28
N ARG A 253 23.73 -16.10 13.74
CA ARG A 253 22.48 -16.27 14.50
C ARG A 253 22.45 -17.67 15.08
N THR A 254 22.07 -17.77 16.35
CA THR A 254 21.98 -19.02 17.08
C THR A 254 20.80 -18.97 18.06
N THR A 255 20.25 -20.13 18.41
CA THR A 255 19.31 -20.29 19.53
C THR A 255 20.00 -20.77 20.79
N ALA A 256 21.31 -21.02 20.78
CA ALA A 256 22.03 -21.71 21.85
C ALA A 256 22.10 -20.94 23.18
N TYR A 257 22.02 -19.61 23.15
CA TYR A 257 22.12 -18.77 24.36
C TYR A 257 20.79 -18.57 25.10
N THR A 258 19.65 -18.55 24.40
CA THR A 258 18.35 -18.21 25.01
C THR A 258 17.18 -19.08 24.55
N GLY A 259 17.40 -19.99 23.60
CA GLY A 259 16.35 -20.73 22.88
C GLY A 259 15.56 -19.89 21.87
N ARG A 260 15.82 -18.59 21.80
CA ARG A 260 15.31 -17.66 20.78
C ARG A 260 16.46 -17.26 19.85
N PRO A 261 16.22 -17.11 18.53
CA PRO A 261 17.28 -16.69 17.62
C PRO A 261 17.87 -15.35 18.05
N CYS A 262 19.18 -15.34 18.33
CA CYS A 262 19.94 -14.15 18.63
C CYS A 262 21.21 -14.08 17.79
N ARG A 263 21.57 -12.87 17.35
CA ARG A 263 22.80 -12.59 16.64
C ARG A 263 23.91 -12.21 17.61
N VAL A 264 25.04 -12.87 17.45
CA VAL A 264 26.22 -12.80 18.29
C VAL A 264 27.49 -12.82 17.46
N ILE A 265 28.61 -12.39 18.02
CA ILE A 265 29.93 -12.68 17.47
C ILE A 265 30.11 -14.20 17.37
N ARG A 266 30.69 -14.66 16.26
CA ARG A 266 30.98 -16.08 16.08
C ARG A 266 32.15 -16.47 16.99
N ASN A 267 31.91 -17.43 17.87
CA ASN A 267 32.93 -17.99 18.76
C ASN A 267 32.84 -19.52 18.82
N GLU A 268 33.71 -20.17 19.59
CA GLU A 268 33.78 -21.62 19.68
C GLU A 268 32.50 -22.25 20.26
N PHE A 269 31.87 -21.62 21.25
CA PHE A 269 30.57 -22.07 21.78
C PHE A 269 29.50 -22.09 20.68
N VAL A 270 29.37 -21.02 19.90
CA VAL A 270 28.39 -20.92 18.82
C VAL A 270 28.69 -21.95 17.74
N LYS A 271 29.96 -22.07 17.31
CA LYS A 271 30.37 -23.08 16.31
C LYS A 271 30.04 -24.49 16.77
N ARG A 272 30.30 -24.81 18.04
CA ARG A 272 30.04 -26.14 18.62
C ARG A 272 28.56 -26.49 18.60
N TRP A 273 27.67 -25.57 18.97
CA TRP A 273 26.24 -25.85 19.00
C TRP A 273 25.58 -25.80 17.62
N GLU A 274 26.05 -24.93 16.73
CA GLU A 274 25.53 -24.81 15.37
C GLU A 274 26.03 -25.94 14.44
N SER A 275 27.11 -26.65 14.78
CA SER A 275 27.53 -27.87 14.07
C SER A 275 26.70 -29.12 14.45
N GLN A 276 25.89 -29.04 15.51
CA GLN A 276 25.07 -30.15 16.01
C GLN A 276 23.59 -29.76 16.21
N PRO A 277 22.89 -29.30 15.15
CA PRO A 277 21.53 -28.75 15.27
C PRO A 277 20.52 -29.74 15.86
N ALA A 278 20.62 -31.03 15.55
CA ALA A 278 19.73 -32.05 16.12
C ALA A 278 19.84 -32.17 17.66
N ALA A 279 21.06 -32.11 18.21
CA ALA A 279 21.28 -32.15 19.66
C ALA A 279 20.79 -30.85 20.33
N ARG A 280 21.04 -29.70 19.67
CA ARG A 280 20.54 -28.40 20.10
C ARG A 280 19.02 -28.39 20.17
N ASP A 281 18.34 -28.79 19.10
CA ASP A 281 16.89 -28.71 18.98
C ASP A 281 16.19 -29.65 19.97
N LYS A 282 16.75 -30.85 20.20
CA LYS A 282 16.27 -31.77 21.24
C LYS A 282 16.30 -31.14 22.65
N LEU A 283 17.34 -30.36 22.99
CA LEU A 283 17.39 -29.64 24.25
C LEU A 283 16.31 -28.56 24.34
N LEU A 284 16.14 -27.79 23.26
CA LEU A 284 15.14 -26.72 23.19
C LEU A 284 13.71 -27.27 23.32
N GLU A 285 13.42 -28.42 22.72
CA GLU A 285 12.15 -29.16 22.85
C GLU A 285 11.90 -29.66 24.28
N ALA A 286 12.96 -29.91 25.04
CA ALA A 286 12.91 -30.23 26.47
C ALA A 286 12.84 -28.98 27.36
N GLY A 287 12.82 -27.77 26.78
CA GLY A 287 12.83 -26.51 27.54
C GLY A 287 14.21 -26.15 28.13
N ILE A 288 15.27 -26.86 27.75
CA ILE A 288 16.64 -26.65 28.21
C ILE A 288 17.40 -25.85 27.14
N VAL A 289 17.95 -24.71 27.53
CA VAL A 289 18.79 -23.92 26.65
C VAL A 289 20.21 -24.52 26.63
N PRO A 290 20.87 -24.67 25.46
CA PRO A 290 22.21 -25.25 25.38
C PRO A 290 23.27 -24.61 26.27
N LEU A 291 23.24 -23.29 26.44
CA LEU A 291 24.08 -22.59 27.40
C LEU A 291 23.85 -23.07 28.84
N ALA A 292 22.59 -23.26 29.25
CA ALA A 292 22.27 -23.77 30.58
C ALA A 292 22.76 -25.21 30.77
N LYS A 293 22.71 -26.03 29.71
CA LYS A 293 23.27 -27.39 29.72
C LYS A 293 24.80 -27.36 29.89
N ASP A 294 25.49 -26.52 29.12
CA ASP A 294 26.95 -26.40 29.24
C ASP A 294 27.40 -25.79 30.57
N LEU A 295 26.57 -24.93 31.19
CA LEU A 295 26.78 -24.44 32.55
C LEU A 295 26.65 -25.55 33.59
N MET A 296 25.62 -26.41 33.46
CA MET A 296 25.43 -27.57 34.36
C MET A 296 26.53 -28.64 34.20
N ASP A 297 27.13 -28.72 33.01
CA ASP A 297 28.22 -29.64 32.70
C ASP A 297 29.62 -29.05 32.96
N ASP A 298 29.70 -27.86 33.57
CA ASP A 298 30.96 -27.12 33.82
C ASP A 298 31.82 -26.88 32.55
N LYS A 299 31.20 -26.85 31.36
CA LYS A 299 31.86 -26.62 30.06
C LYS A 299 32.08 -25.15 29.73
N VAL A 300 31.33 -24.26 30.38
CA VAL A 300 31.42 -22.80 30.23
C VAL A 300 31.29 -22.13 31.60
N LYS A 301 31.87 -20.94 31.76
CA LYS A 301 31.78 -20.19 33.00
C LYS A 301 30.38 -19.56 33.19
N PRO A 302 29.93 -19.30 34.44
CA PRO A 302 28.69 -18.56 34.72
C PRO A 302 28.57 -17.20 34.02
N THR A 303 29.70 -16.53 33.77
CA THR A 303 29.77 -15.25 33.06
C THR A 303 29.55 -15.36 31.55
N ALA A 304 29.45 -16.58 31.00
CA ALA A 304 29.29 -16.81 29.56
C ALA A 304 28.05 -16.12 28.99
N PHE A 305 26.93 -16.05 29.72
CA PHE A 305 25.76 -15.29 29.23
C PHE A 305 25.94 -13.77 29.35
N TYR A 306 26.72 -13.33 30.33
CA TYR A 306 26.93 -11.92 30.67
C TYR A 306 28.17 -11.33 30.00
N GLY A 307 28.61 -11.91 28.89
CA GLY A 307 29.84 -11.60 28.17
C GLY A 307 30.07 -10.12 27.83
N LEU A 308 29.00 -9.33 27.70
CA LEU A 308 29.10 -7.89 27.50
C LEU A 308 29.37 -7.11 28.80
N MET A 309 28.96 -7.63 29.96
CA MET A 309 28.97 -6.96 31.26
C MET A 309 30.02 -7.52 32.23
N GLY A 310 30.66 -8.62 31.87
CA GLY A 310 31.56 -9.32 32.74
C GLY A 310 30.82 -10.23 33.74
N ASP A 311 30.72 -9.82 35.01
CA ASP A 311 30.35 -10.71 36.14
C ASP A 311 28.84 -10.98 36.29
N GLY A 312 28.02 -10.38 35.41
CA GLY A 312 26.58 -10.58 35.38
C GLY A 312 25.81 -9.94 36.52
N THR A 313 26.44 -9.15 37.39
CA THR A 313 25.74 -8.52 38.53
C THR A 313 24.84 -7.37 38.10
N GLY A 314 25.18 -6.64 37.02
CA GLY A 314 24.37 -5.51 36.51
C GLY A 314 23.96 -4.48 37.58
N GLY A 315 24.61 -4.53 38.75
CA GLY A 315 24.19 -3.80 39.94
C GLY A 315 24.83 -2.41 39.97
N PRO A 316 24.29 -1.47 40.78
CA PRO A 316 24.80 -0.09 40.86
C PRO A 316 26.21 0.04 41.45
N LEU A 317 26.89 -1.06 41.79
CA LEU A 317 28.09 -1.08 42.61
C LEU A 317 29.04 -2.19 42.14
N ARG A 318 29.78 -1.95 41.06
CA ARG A 318 31.06 -2.64 40.89
C ARG A 318 32.09 -1.96 41.78
N ARG A 319 32.67 -2.71 42.71
CA ARG A 319 33.76 -2.22 43.56
C ARG A 319 35.01 -2.07 42.67
N LYS A 320 35.82 -1.02 42.89
CA LYS A 320 37.04 -0.73 42.08
C LYS A 320 38.10 -1.86 42.18
N ASP A 321 37.85 -2.82 43.06
CA ASP A 321 38.68 -3.88 43.58
C ASP A 321 38.19 -5.30 43.20
N ASP A 322 37.19 -5.44 42.31
CA ASP A 322 36.72 -6.75 41.80
C ASP A 322 37.77 -7.46 40.90
N PRO A 323 37.84 -8.81 40.91
CA PRO A 323 38.96 -9.59 40.38
C PRO A 323 39.23 -9.41 38.87
N LYS A 324 40.46 -9.75 38.47
CA LYS A 324 41.11 -9.44 37.18
C LYS A 324 40.20 -9.61 35.95
N LEU A 325 40.19 -8.58 35.10
CA LEU A 325 39.49 -8.49 33.79
C LEU A 325 39.67 -9.73 32.89
N ASP A 326 40.76 -10.48 33.07
CA ASP A 326 41.14 -11.61 32.23
C ASP A 326 40.26 -12.86 32.42
N GLU A 327 39.45 -12.95 33.47
CA GLU A 327 38.68 -14.16 33.77
C GLU A 327 37.20 -14.09 33.40
N ILE A 328 36.70 -12.89 33.08
CA ILE A 328 35.27 -12.58 33.10
C ILE A 328 34.62 -12.63 31.70
N VAL A 329 35.26 -12.01 30.70
CA VAL A 329 34.84 -12.09 29.29
C VAL A 329 35.68 -13.17 28.60
N ASP A 330 35.05 -14.26 28.18
CA ASP A 330 35.69 -15.33 27.43
C ASP A 330 35.30 -15.19 25.94
N PRO A 331 36.19 -14.70 25.06
CA PRO A 331 35.86 -14.52 23.65
C PRO A 331 35.40 -15.80 22.95
N ASN A 332 35.77 -16.98 23.47
CA ASN A 332 35.42 -18.27 22.89
C ASN A 332 34.04 -18.78 23.32
N ASN A 333 33.52 -18.36 24.48
CA ASN A 333 32.28 -18.91 25.05
C ASN A 333 31.24 -17.85 25.44
N SER A 334 31.62 -16.58 25.54
CA SER A 334 30.74 -15.50 25.98
C SER A 334 29.75 -15.04 24.89
N ALA A 335 28.53 -14.72 25.30
CA ALA A 335 27.48 -14.13 24.48
C ALA A 335 27.78 -12.66 24.15
N LEU A 336 28.59 -12.42 23.12
CA LEU A 336 28.87 -11.08 22.62
C LEU A 336 27.80 -10.68 21.60
N LEU A 337 26.70 -10.10 22.08
CA LEU A 337 25.58 -9.68 21.23
C LEU A 337 25.96 -8.43 20.42
N ALA A 338 26.14 -8.59 19.12
CA ALA A 338 26.44 -7.48 18.21
C ALA A 338 25.83 -7.73 16.82
N GLY A 339 25.43 -6.65 16.15
CA GLY A 339 24.92 -6.69 14.80
C GLY A 339 26.04 -6.76 13.78
N GLN A 340 25.68 -7.04 12.53
CA GLN A 340 26.65 -7.14 11.43
C GLN A 340 27.43 -5.84 11.20
N SER A 341 26.89 -4.69 11.61
CA SER A 341 27.58 -3.40 11.48
C SER A 341 28.80 -3.24 12.41
N VAL A 342 29.03 -4.17 13.34
CA VAL A 342 30.18 -4.14 14.26
C VAL A 342 31.51 -4.10 13.53
N VAL A 343 31.64 -4.84 12.43
CA VAL A 343 32.90 -4.96 11.66
C VAL A 343 33.33 -3.66 10.97
N ALA A 344 32.41 -2.72 10.82
CA ALA A 344 32.74 -1.41 10.28
C ALA A 344 33.25 -0.47 11.41
N ILE A 345 33.14 -0.84 12.69
CA ILE A 345 33.43 0.02 13.85
C ILE A 345 34.92 -0.05 14.13
N ASN A 346 35.61 1.06 13.93
CA ASN A 346 37.06 1.19 14.09
C ASN A 346 37.47 2.01 15.32
N GLU A 347 36.53 2.77 15.90
CA GLU A 347 36.81 3.65 17.04
C GLU A 347 35.60 3.81 17.97
N LEU A 348 35.89 4.04 19.25
CA LEU A 348 34.92 4.43 20.26
C LEU A 348 34.80 5.96 20.26
N LYS A 349 33.57 6.47 20.20
CA LYS A 349 33.28 7.90 20.29
C LYS A 349 32.27 8.16 21.41
N PRO A 350 32.36 9.29 22.13
CA PRO A 350 31.30 9.72 23.04
C PRO A 350 29.94 9.72 22.34
N ALA A 351 28.91 9.19 22.98
CA ALA A 351 27.60 8.97 22.38
C ALA A 351 26.97 10.26 21.84
N GLY A 352 27.17 11.38 22.55
CA GLY A 352 26.65 12.68 22.11
C GLY A 352 27.35 13.25 20.89
N GLU A 353 28.67 13.07 20.77
CA GLU A 353 29.45 13.48 19.59
C GLU A 353 29.11 12.61 18.39
N LEU A 354 29.06 11.30 18.61
CA LEU A 354 28.64 10.31 17.63
C LEU A 354 27.26 10.63 17.05
N LEU A 355 26.28 10.97 17.89
CA LEU A 355 24.94 11.31 17.42
C LEU A 355 24.97 12.55 16.52
N ARG A 356 25.68 13.60 16.91
CA ARG A 356 25.81 14.83 16.10
C ARG A 356 26.49 14.56 14.75
N GLU A 357 27.51 13.71 14.74
CA GLU A 357 28.18 13.27 13.51
C GLU A 357 27.23 12.52 12.58
N ILE A 358 26.44 11.56 13.12
CA ILE A 358 25.43 10.83 12.35
C ILE A 358 24.41 11.80 11.74
N VAL A 359 23.94 12.78 12.50
CA VAL A 359 22.98 13.80 12.00
C VAL A 359 23.59 14.63 10.88
N ALA A 360 24.83 15.10 11.06
CA ALA A 360 25.53 15.88 10.04
C ALA A 360 25.76 15.07 8.75
N GLU A 361 26.20 13.81 8.87
CA GLU A 361 26.36 12.92 7.72
C GLU A 361 25.02 12.63 7.04
N THR A 362 23.94 12.43 7.81
CA THR A 362 22.59 12.21 7.26
C THR A 362 22.17 13.38 6.39
N ASP A 363 22.36 14.62 6.84
CA ASP A 363 22.05 15.82 6.07
C ASP A 363 22.85 15.91 4.77
N VAL A 364 24.15 15.59 4.82
CA VAL A 364 25.01 15.51 3.62
C VAL A 364 24.47 14.47 2.62
N VAL A 365 24.08 13.29 3.09
CA VAL A 365 23.53 12.22 2.23
C VAL A 365 22.20 12.64 1.62
N LEU A 366 21.29 13.24 2.40
CA LEU A 366 20.01 13.72 1.90
C LEU A 366 20.19 14.84 0.87
N LYS A 367 21.12 15.76 1.10
CA LYS A 367 21.51 16.79 0.11
C LYS A 367 22.07 16.14 -1.15
N HIS A 368 22.96 15.16 -1.02
CA HIS A 368 23.50 14.44 -2.17
C HIS A 368 22.40 13.72 -2.98
N ILE A 369 21.47 13.02 -2.32
CA ILE A 369 20.31 12.39 -2.99
C ILE A 369 19.47 13.45 -3.73
N ASN A 370 19.28 14.63 -3.13
CA ASN A 370 18.63 15.76 -3.82
C ASN A 370 19.44 16.28 -5.01
N THR A 371 20.78 16.27 -4.96
CA THR A 371 21.62 16.59 -6.13
C THR A 371 21.55 15.54 -7.23
N ILE A 372 21.42 14.24 -6.90
CA ILE A 372 21.19 13.18 -7.89
C ILE A 372 19.85 13.39 -8.61
N ARG A 373 18.82 13.86 -7.89
CA ARG A 373 17.57 14.33 -8.52
C ARG A 373 17.79 15.54 -9.44
N ALA A 374 18.82 16.36 -9.20
CA ALA A 374 19.13 17.56 -9.95
C ALA A 374 20.12 17.35 -11.13
N THR A 375 20.82 16.22 -11.24
CA THR A 375 21.88 15.98 -12.25
C THR A 375 21.43 15.27 -13.53
N THR A 376 20.13 15.09 -13.75
CA THR A 376 19.65 15.05 -15.14
C THR A 376 19.58 16.50 -15.61
N PRO A 377 20.33 16.94 -16.64
CA PRO A 377 20.27 18.32 -17.11
C PRO A 377 18.89 18.58 -17.72
N SER A 378 17.97 18.97 -16.85
CA SER A 378 16.69 19.57 -17.20
C SER A 378 17.00 20.98 -17.70
N LYS A 379 17.02 21.14 -19.02
CA LYS A 379 16.71 22.43 -19.65
C LYS A 379 15.24 22.83 -19.43
N PHE A 380 14.65 22.65 -18.25
CA PHE A 380 13.29 23.09 -18.01
C PHE A 380 13.09 23.48 -16.54
N ASN A 381 13.24 24.78 -16.30
CA ASN A 381 12.57 25.47 -15.21
C ASN A 381 11.07 25.57 -15.53
N ASN A 382 10.38 24.43 -15.59
CA ASN A 382 8.94 24.34 -15.79
C ASN A 382 8.38 23.28 -14.83
N MET A 383 7.58 23.74 -13.87
CA MET A 383 6.63 22.94 -13.09
C MET A 383 6.06 21.79 -13.93
N SER A 384 6.08 20.56 -13.41
CA SER A 384 5.57 19.39 -14.15
C SER A 384 4.06 19.52 -14.39
N THR A 385 3.55 18.84 -15.42
CA THR A 385 2.10 18.80 -15.72
C THR A 385 1.29 18.30 -14.52
N LEU A 386 1.84 17.39 -13.72
CA LEU A 386 1.24 16.88 -12.48
C LEU A 386 1.21 17.94 -11.38
N ASP A 387 2.29 18.71 -11.21
CA ASP A 387 2.33 19.80 -10.22
C ASP A 387 1.31 20.89 -10.55
N ARG A 388 1.15 21.21 -11.85
CA ARG A 388 0.12 22.15 -12.35
C ARG A 388 -1.30 21.64 -12.08
N ILE A 389 -1.54 20.33 -12.26
CA ILE A 389 -2.83 19.69 -11.95
C ILE A 389 -3.14 19.84 -10.46
N ASN A 390 -2.17 19.50 -9.59
CA ASN A 390 -2.34 19.56 -8.14
C ASN A 390 -2.60 20.98 -7.63
N GLU A 391 -1.90 21.97 -8.18
CA GLU A 391 -2.12 23.38 -7.83
C GLU A 391 -3.53 23.84 -8.20
N ILE A 392 -4.01 23.49 -9.40
CA ILE A 392 -5.37 23.82 -9.84
C ILE A 392 -6.42 23.10 -8.99
N GLU A 393 -6.23 21.81 -8.67
CA GLU A 393 -7.16 21.08 -7.80
C GLU A 393 -7.21 21.69 -6.38
N ALA A 394 -6.06 22.08 -5.82
CA ALA A 394 -5.98 22.78 -4.53
C ALA A 394 -6.65 24.15 -4.57
N GLU A 395 -6.46 24.91 -5.65
CA GLU A 395 -7.11 26.20 -5.84
C GLU A 395 -8.63 26.05 -5.94
N MET A 396 -9.11 25.11 -6.75
CA MET A 396 -10.54 24.82 -6.87
C MET A 396 -11.16 24.39 -5.54
N ALA A 397 -10.43 23.64 -4.70
CA ALA A 397 -10.92 23.17 -3.41
C ALA A 397 -11.12 24.29 -2.38
N ARG A 398 -10.28 25.34 -2.40
CA ARG A 398 -10.38 26.50 -1.49
C ARG A 398 -11.33 27.60 -1.99
N THR A 399 -11.66 27.63 -3.28
CA THR A 399 -12.54 28.67 -3.86
C THR A 399 -14.02 28.35 -3.62
N GLN A 400 -14.71 29.24 -2.89
CA GLN A 400 -16.15 29.15 -2.69
C GLN A 400 -16.91 29.41 -4.00
N LYS A 401 -17.95 28.61 -4.28
CA LYS A 401 -18.80 28.77 -5.47
C LYS A 401 -19.82 29.90 -5.29
N ASN A 402 -19.69 30.97 -6.05
CA ASN A 402 -20.63 32.10 -6.10
C ASN A 402 -20.59 32.80 -7.48
N LYS A 403 -21.50 33.75 -7.73
CA LYS A 403 -21.59 34.45 -9.04
C LYS A 403 -20.25 35.08 -9.46
N ALA A 404 -19.49 35.65 -8.52
CA ALA A 404 -18.21 36.31 -8.78
C ALA A 404 -17.07 35.33 -9.13
N THR A 405 -17.17 34.06 -8.72
CA THR A 405 -16.11 33.06 -8.89
C THR A 405 -16.42 32.02 -9.96
N ASN A 406 -17.66 31.96 -10.47
CA ASN A 406 -18.08 30.95 -11.46
C ASN A 406 -17.25 30.99 -12.75
N ALA A 407 -16.96 32.17 -13.30
CA ALA A 407 -16.12 32.30 -14.49
C ALA A 407 -14.68 31.81 -14.23
N HIS A 408 -14.10 32.14 -13.07
CA HIS A 408 -12.78 31.68 -12.66
C HIS A 408 -12.73 30.16 -12.47
N LEU A 409 -13.72 29.59 -11.78
CA LEU A 409 -13.86 28.15 -11.61
C LEU A 409 -14.04 27.44 -12.96
N GLY A 410 -14.80 28.01 -13.89
CA GLY A 410 -14.93 27.51 -15.26
C GLY A 410 -13.58 27.49 -15.99
N ARG A 411 -12.78 28.54 -15.82
CA ARG A 411 -11.41 28.60 -16.35
C ARG A 411 -10.49 27.54 -15.76
N LEU A 412 -10.51 27.37 -14.43
CA LEU A 412 -9.72 26.36 -13.74
C LEU A 412 -10.09 24.95 -14.19
N LYS A 413 -11.38 24.65 -14.32
CA LYS A 413 -11.88 23.38 -14.88
C LYS A 413 -11.38 23.14 -16.30
N ALA A 414 -11.45 24.14 -17.18
CA ALA A 414 -10.96 24.04 -18.55
C ALA A 414 -9.44 23.77 -18.60
N LYS A 415 -8.65 24.47 -17.77
CA LYS A 415 -7.19 24.21 -17.65
C LYS A 415 -6.90 22.80 -17.15
N LEU A 416 -7.59 22.38 -16.10
CA LEU A 416 -7.44 21.05 -15.50
C LEU A 416 -7.69 19.96 -16.54
N ALA A 417 -8.76 20.10 -17.33
CA ALA A 417 -9.15 19.14 -18.34
C ALA A 417 -8.10 19.02 -19.46
N LYS A 418 -7.55 20.16 -19.94
CA LYS A 418 -6.44 20.18 -20.90
C LYS A 418 -5.18 19.46 -20.39
N LEU A 419 -4.77 19.74 -19.16
CA LEU A 419 -3.59 19.10 -18.54
C LEU A 419 -3.79 17.59 -18.33
N LYS A 420 -5.00 17.17 -17.95
CA LYS A 420 -5.35 15.74 -17.81
C LYS A 420 -5.30 15.01 -19.15
N THR A 421 -5.77 15.62 -20.24
CA THR A 421 -5.64 15.02 -21.59
C THR A 421 -4.22 15.00 -22.11
N GLU A 422 -3.41 16.02 -21.83
CA GLU A 422 -1.97 15.99 -22.14
C GLU A 422 -1.27 14.80 -21.48
N LEU A 423 -1.64 14.49 -20.23
CA LEU A 423 -1.08 13.38 -19.46
C LEU A 423 -1.43 11.99 -20.01
N VAL A 424 -2.56 11.87 -20.71
CA VAL A 424 -3.02 10.64 -21.40
C VAL A 424 -2.45 10.53 -22.82
N SER A 425 -2.47 11.63 -23.58
CA SER A 425 -2.08 11.69 -25.01
C SER A 425 -0.57 11.70 -25.27
N GLY A 426 0.27 12.06 -24.28
CA GLY A 426 1.73 12.01 -24.36
C GLY A 426 2.33 10.62 -24.67
N SER A 427 1.49 9.58 -24.69
CA SER A 427 1.84 8.19 -24.98
C SER A 427 1.74 7.81 -26.47
N SER A 428 1.05 8.61 -27.30
CA SER A 428 0.66 8.22 -28.66
C SER A 428 1.35 9.00 -29.79
N LYS A 429 2.28 9.91 -29.48
CA LYS A 429 2.95 10.77 -30.48
C LYS A 429 4.49 10.73 -30.47
N SER A 430 5.08 9.65 -29.97
CA SER A 430 6.48 9.31 -30.27
C SER A 430 6.50 8.01 -31.08
N GLY A 431 7.02 8.08 -32.30
CA GLY A 431 7.04 6.97 -33.24
C GLY A 431 7.96 5.81 -32.82
N GLY A 432 7.75 4.67 -33.48
CA GLY A 432 8.62 3.49 -33.44
C GLY A 432 8.08 2.37 -32.56
N GLY A 433 7.61 1.28 -33.17
CA GLY A 433 7.10 0.07 -32.51
C GLY A 433 8.13 -0.69 -31.69
N GLY A 434 8.36 -0.24 -30.45
CA GLY A 434 9.00 -1.01 -29.39
C GLY A 434 7.96 -1.41 -28.36
N GLY A 435 7.63 -2.70 -28.30
CA GLY A 435 6.68 -3.26 -27.33
C GLY A 435 7.14 -3.04 -25.89
N GLY A 436 6.35 -2.28 -25.13
CA GLY A 436 6.39 -2.36 -23.67
C GLY A 436 5.79 -3.69 -23.23
N GLU A 437 6.49 -4.44 -22.38
CA GLU A 437 6.03 -5.72 -21.86
C GLU A 437 4.70 -5.58 -21.07
N GLY A 438 3.66 -6.27 -21.56
CA GLY A 438 2.76 -7.06 -20.72
C GLY A 438 1.55 -6.39 -20.06
N PHE A 439 0.80 -5.51 -20.75
CA PHE A 439 -0.54 -5.10 -20.26
C PHE A 439 -1.64 -4.96 -21.32
N ASP A 440 -1.30 -4.79 -22.60
CA ASP A 440 -2.31 -4.69 -23.66
C ASP A 440 -2.90 -6.08 -23.98
N VAL A 441 -4.14 -6.30 -23.55
CA VAL A 441 -4.86 -7.56 -23.78
C VAL A 441 -5.55 -7.49 -25.14
N LYS A 442 -5.17 -8.39 -26.05
CA LYS A 442 -5.80 -8.53 -27.37
C LYS A 442 -7.32 -8.63 -27.21
N ALA A 443 -8.04 -7.75 -27.92
CA ALA A 443 -9.50 -7.77 -27.95
C ALA A 443 -9.98 -9.10 -28.55
N THR A 444 -10.85 -9.79 -27.83
CA THR A 444 -11.47 -11.04 -28.28
C THR A 444 -12.97 -11.01 -27.96
N GLY A 445 -13.78 -11.74 -28.73
CA GLY A 445 -15.23 -11.80 -28.53
C GLY A 445 -16.01 -10.63 -29.15
N ASN A 446 -17.30 -10.57 -28.81
CA ASN A 446 -18.28 -9.60 -29.29
C ASN A 446 -18.36 -8.35 -28.40
N ALA A 447 -18.07 -8.48 -27.10
CA ALA A 447 -18.08 -7.38 -26.14
C ALA A 447 -16.97 -7.53 -25.10
N ARG A 448 -16.54 -6.39 -24.52
CA ARG A 448 -15.51 -6.32 -23.48
C ARG A 448 -16.07 -5.71 -22.20
N VAL A 449 -16.02 -6.43 -21.10
CA VAL A 449 -16.51 -6.00 -19.80
C VAL A 449 -15.34 -5.79 -18.86
N GLY A 450 -15.15 -4.58 -18.34
CA GLY A 450 -14.11 -4.26 -17.37
C GLY A 450 -14.63 -4.40 -15.94
N LEU A 451 -14.00 -5.24 -15.12
CA LEU A 451 -14.31 -5.42 -13.71
C LEU A 451 -13.38 -4.55 -12.86
N ILE A 452 -13.94 -3.66 -12.04
CA ILE A 452 -13.19 -2.73 -11.20
C ILE A 452 -13.73 -2.80 -9.77
N GLY A 453 -12.84 -3.00 -8.79
CA GLY A 453 -13.21 -3.03 -7.38
C GLY A 453 -12.01 -2.91 -6.46
N PHE A 454 -12.26 -2.65 -5.18
CA PHE A 454 -11.19 -2.74 -4.17
C PHE A 454 -10.82 -4.21 -3.92
N PRO A 455 -9.56 -4.51 -3.58
CA PRO A 455 -9.09 -5.90 -3.41
C PRO A 455 -9.95 -6.74 -2.45
N SER A 456 -10.49 -6.12 -1.40
CA SER A 456 -11.32 -6.75 -0.37
C SER A 456 -12.75 -7.10 -0.80
N VAL A 457 -13.19 -6.60 -1.95
CA VAL A 457 -14.58 -6.72 -2.47
C VAL A 457 -14.72 -7.87 -3.46
N MET A 458 -13.62 -8.62 -3.65
CA MET A 458 -13.57 -9.98 -4.20
C MET A 458 -13.33 -10.04 -5.72
N TRP A 459 -12.09 -10.40 -6.10
CA TRP A 459 -11.63 -10.72 -7.46
C TRP A 459 -11.59 -12.25 -7.70
N ARG A 460 -11.44 -13.03 -6.63
CA ARG A 460 -11.22 -14.49 -6.68
C ARG A 460 -12.47 -15.32 -6.94
N THR A 461 -13.65 -14.90 -6.47
CA THR A 461 -14.88 -15.72 -6.57
C THR A 461 -15.80 -15.28 -7.71
N LEU A 462 -15.82 -13.99 -8.09
CA LEU A 462 -16.78 -13.47 -9.07
C LEU A 462 -16.42 -13.86 -10.51
N LEU A 463 -15.14 -13.79 -10.87
CA LEU A 463 -14.67 -14.17 -12.21
C LEU A 463 -14.95 -15.64 -12.53
N PRO A 464 -14.64 -16.61 -11.65
CA PRO A 464 -15.04 -18.01 -11.87
C PRO A 464 -16.55 -18.21 -12.01
N LEU A 465 -17.36 -17.52 -11.20
CA LEU A 465 -18.83 -17.65 -11.25
C LEU A 465 -19.45 -17.05 -12.52
N LEU A 466 -18.82 -16.02 -13.08
CA LEU A 466 -19.20 -15.48 -14.40
C LEU A 466 -18.81 -16.47 -15.52
N GLN A 467 -17.66 -17.12 -15.41
CA GLN A 467 -17.03 -17.99 -16.42
C GLN A 467 -17.50 -19.47 -16.39
N LEU A 468 -18.80 -19.76 -16.37
CA LEU A 468 -19.38 -21.14 -16.33
C LEU A 468 -18.96 -22.10 -17.49
N THR A 469 -17.88 -21.86 -18.24
CA THR A 469 -17.32 -22.71 -19.29
C THR A 469 -15.79 -22.85 -19.15
N GLY A 470 -15.33 -23.66 -18.18
CA GLY A 470 -14.20 -24.60 -18.30
C GLY A 470 -12.76 -24.13 -18.60
N THR A 471 -12.45 -22.86 -18.86
CA THR A 471 -11.05 -22.42 -19.07
C THR A 471 -10.53 -21.62 -17.88
N PHE A 472 -9.81 -22.30 -16.99
CA PHE A 472 -8.95 -21.66 -15.99
C PHE A 472 -7.73 -21.04 -16.69
N SER A 473 -7.52 -19.74 -16.49
CA SER A 473 -6.18 -19.16 -16.66
C SER A 473 -5.39 -19.48 -15.39
N GLU A 474 -4.46 -20.42 -15.47
CA GLU A 474 -3.67 -20.97 -14.36
C GLU A 474 -2.66 -20.00 -13.72
N THR A 475 -2.75 -18.70 -13.98
CA THR A 475 -1.74 -17.73 -13.52
C THR A 475 -2.37 -16.52 -12.83
N ALA A 476 -2.46 -16.59 -11.50
CA ALA A 476 -2.08 -15.54 -10.53
C ALA A 476 -2.81 -15.72 -9.18
N ALA A 477 -2.43 -16.71 -8.40
CA ALA A 477 -2.90 -16.89 -7.02
C ALA A 477 -2.00 -16.15 -6.02
N TYR A 478 -1.96 -14.80 -6.05
CA TYR A 478 -1.39 -14.01 -4.97
C TYR A 478 -2.31 -12.84 -4.61
N GLU A 479 -2.69 -12.75 -3.32
CA GLU A 479 -3.34 -11.55 -2.77
C GLU A 479 -2.28 -10.48 -2.60
N PHE A 480 -1.93 -9.82 -3.70
CA PHE A 480 -1.50 -8.42 -3.79
C PHE A 480 -1.21 -8.12 -5.27
N THR A 481 -2.03 -7.25 -5.86
CA THR A 481 -1.91 -6.65 -7.20
C THR A 481 -1.46 -7.60 -8.32
N THR A 482 -2.40 -8.23 -9.02
CA THR A 482 -2.11 -8.70 -10.38
C THR A 482 -1.59 -7.50 -11.19
N LEU A 483 -0.30 -7.49 -11.52
CA LEU A 483 0.34 -6.45 -12.33
C LEU A 483 -0.03 -6.57 -13.83
N THR A 484 -0.94 -7.49 -14.14
CA THR A 484 -1.39 -7.93 -15.46
C THR A 484 -2.91 -8.09 -15.45
N CYS A 485 -3.60 -7.52 -16.44
CA CYS A 485 -5.03 -7.73 -16.64
C CYS A 485 -5.29 -9.22 -16.96
N VAL A 486 -6.21 -9.85 -16.24
CA VAL A 486 -6.57 -11.26 -16.47
C VAL A 486 -7.82 -11.32 -17.34
N PRO A 487 -7.72 -11.76 -18.62
CA PRO A 487 -8.88 -11.96 -19.46
C PRO A 487 -9.54 -13.31 -19.18
N GLY A 488 -10.86 -13.28 -19.00
CA GLY A 488 -11.73 -14.44 -19.18
C GLY A 488 -12.64 -14.24 -20.38
N VAL A 489 -13.06 -15.33 -21.02
CA VAL A 489 -14.10 -15.28 -22.06
C VAL A 489 -15.18 -16.28 -21.68
N TYR A 490 -16.44 -15.85 -21.72
CA TYR A 490 -17.59 -16.72 -21.56
C TYR A 490 -18.59 -16.48 -22.68
N THR A 491 -19.42 -17.48 -22.96
CA THR A 491 -20.49 -17.36 -23.96
C THR A 491 -21.82 -17.19 -23.27
N TYR A 492 -22.61 -16.19 -23.68
CA TYR A 492 -23.94 -15.92 -23.14
C TYR A 492 -24.89 -15.48 -24.24
N LYS A 493 -26.03 -16.16 -24.37
CA LYS A 493 -27.01 -15.97 -25.44
C LYS A 493 -26.37 -15.96 -26.85
N GLY A 494 -25.36 -16.81 -27.07
CA GLY A 494 -24.60 -16.91 -28.33
C GLY A 494 -23.50 -15.87 -28.53
N ALA A 495 -23.39 -14.86 -27.66
CA ALA A 495 -22.31 -13.88 -27.71
C ALA A 495 -21.11 -14.28 -26.84
N LYS A 496 -19.91 -14.13 -27.39
CA LYS A 496 -18.65 -14.29 -26.66
C LYS A 496 -18.32 -12.99 -25.95
N VAL A 497 -18.33 -12.97 -24.63
CA VAL A 497 -18.06 -11.79 -23.81
C VAL A 497 -16.70 -11.95 -23.14
N GLN A 498 -15.79 -11.02 -23.41
CA GLN A 498 -14.47 -10.96 -22.78
C GLN A 498 -14.59 -10.13 -21.49
N VAL A 499 -14.37 -10.76 -20.34
CA VAL A 499 -14.32 -10.08 -19.04
C VAL A 499 -12.85 -9.82 -18.70
N LEU A 500 -12.55 -8.59 -18.32
CA LEU A 500 -11.21 -8.11 -18.01
C LEU A 500 -11.17 -7.74 -16.53
N ASP A 501 -10.36 -8.45 -15.76
CA ASP A 501 -10.04 -8.02 -14.41
C ASP A 501 -9.09 -6.84 -14.46
N LEU A 502 -9.56 -5.68 -14.00
CA LEU A 502 -8.77 -4.46 -13.97
C LEU A 502 -8.31 -4.26 -12.53
N PRO A 503 -7.02 -4.53 -12.21
CA PRO A 503 -6.52 -4.45 -10.84
C PRO A 503 -6.82 -3.07 -10.26
N GLY A 504 -7.23 -3.08 -8.98
CA GLY A 504 -7.84 -1.95 -8.29
C GLY A 504 -7.15 -0.63 -8.64
N ILE A 505 -7.94 0.33 -9.13
CA ILE A 505 -7.52 1.70 -9.33
C ILE A 505 -7.26 2.28 -7.93
N ILE A 506 -6.03 2.09 -7.44
CA ILE A 506 -5.60 2.59 -6.14
C ILE A 506 -5.45 4.11 -6.25
N GLU A 507 -5.85 4.79 -5.18
CA GLU A 507 -5.66 6.22 -4.94
C GLU A 507 -4.24 6.66 -5.37
N GLY A 508 -4.15 7.51 -6.39
CA GLY A 508 -2.87 7.95 -6.98
C GLY A 508 -2.54 7.36 -8.37
N ALA A 509 -3.43 6.54 -8.95
CA ALA A 509 -3.32 6.10 -10.36
C ALA A 509 -3.34 7.30 -11.34
N LYS A 510 -4.15 8.33 -11.05
CA LYS A 510 -4.13 9.63 -11.74
C LYS A 510 -2.82 10.40 -11.63
N ASP A 511 -2.06 10.15 -10.55
CA ASP A 511 -0.82 10.86 -10.24
C ASP A 511 0.43 10.15 -10.81
N GLY A 512 0.24 9.10 -11.63
CA GLY A 512 1.33 8.35 -12.24
C GLY A 512 2.07 7.40 -11.28
N LYS A 513 1.54 7.14 -10.09
CA LYS A 513 2.07 6.11 -9.18
C LYS A 513 1.61 4.72 -9.65
N GLY A 514 2.57 3.82 -9.90
CA GLY A 514 2.30 2.45 -10.38
C GLY A 514 1.92 2.36 -11.87
N ARG A 515 1.42 1.18 -12.30
CA ARG A 515 0.97 0.91 -13.69
C ARG A 515 -0.42 1.49 -14.03
N GLY A 516 -0.93 2.46 -13.26
CA GLY A 516 -2.31 2.98 -13.33
C GLY A 516 -2.76 3.43 -14.73
N LYS A 517 -1.87 4.11 -15.48
CA LYS A 517 -2.15 4.54 -16.87
C LYS A 517 -2.50 3.38 -17.81
N GLN A 518 -1.89 2.22 -17.62
CA GLN A 518 -2.11 1.04 -18.47
C GLN A 518 -3.47 0.38 -18.17
N VAL A 519 -3.87 0.32 -16.89
CA VAL A 519 -5.20 -0.16 -16.45
C VAL A 519 -6.33 0.65 -17.09
N ILE A 520 -6.16 1.96 -17.12
CA ILE A 520 -7.15 2.90 -17.66
C ILE A 520 -7.25 2.80 -19.17
N SER A 521 -6.12 2.64 -19.87
CA SER A 521 -6.15 2.40 -21.31
C SER A 521 -7.03 1.19 -21.66
N VAL A 522 -6.91 0.11 -20.89
CA VAL A 522 -7.76 -1.08 -21.06
C VAL A 522 -9.22 -0.80 -20.69
N ALA A 523 -9.49 -0.08 -19.59
CA ALA A 523 -10.85 0.34 -19.22
C ALA A 523 -11.54 1.15 -20.34
N MET A 524 -10.78 2.04 -21.00
CA MET A 524 -11.22 2.83 -22.15
C MET A 524 -11.51 2.00 -23.40
N THR A 525 -11.20 0.70 -23.42
CA THR A 525 -11.63 -0.22 -24.49
C THR A 525 -12.89 -1.03 -24.15
N CYS A 526 -13.33 -1.06 -22.89
CA CYS A 526 -14.48 -1.85 -22.45
C CYS A 526 -15.83 -1.26 -22.85
N SER A 527 -16.75 -2.06 -23.40
CA SER A 527 -18.12 -1.62 -23.74
C SER A 527 -19.03 -1.52 -22.52
N LEU A 528 -18.68 -2.18 -21.42
CA LEU A 528 -19.39 -2.12 -20.13
C LEU A 528 -18.38 -2.13 -18.98
N ILE A 529 -18.64 -1.37 -17.92
CA ILE A 529 -17.87 -1.40 -16.68
C ILE A 529 -18.72 -1.99 -15.56
N LEU A 530 -18.13 -2.89 -14.77
CA LEU A 530 -18.70 -3.40 -13.53
C LEU A 530 -17.90 -2.81 -12.37
N ILE A 531 -18.56 -2.03 -11.52
CA ILE A 531 -17.97 -1.52 -10.27
C ILE A 531 -18.45 -2.41 -9.14
N CYS A 532 -17.56 -3.22 -8.59
CA CYS A 532 -17.82 -4.05 -7.43
C CYS A 532 -17.70 -3.25 -6.14
N LEU A 533 -18.80 -3.20 -5.38
CA LEU A 533 -18.93 -2.49 -4.12
C LEU A 533 -19.28 -3.47 -3.01
N ASP A 534 -18.71 -3.24 -1.83
CA ASP A 534 -19.09 -3.93 -0.60
C ASP A 534 -20.31 -3.24 -0.01
N VAL A 535 -21.39 -3.99 0.24
CA VAL A 535 -22.64 -3.43 0.77
C VAL A 535 -22.49 -2.74 2.12
N THR A 536 -21.44 -3.06 2.88
CA THR A 536 -21.14 -2.41 4.17
C THR A 536 -20.46 -1.06 4.01
N LYS A 537 -19.82 -0.77 2.87
CA LYS A 537 -19.05 0.47 2.61
C LYS A 537 -19.23 1.03 1.19
N PRO A 538 -20.44 1.03 0.60
CA PRO A 538 -20.60 1.22 -0.85
C PRO A 538 -20.33 2.65 -1.31
N LEU A 539 -20.71 3.65 -0.49
CA LEU A 539 -20.61 5.06 -0.87
C LEU A 539 -19.16 5.54 -0.99
N THR A 540 -18.32 5.19 -0.02
CA THR A 540 -16.91 5.56 -0.02
C THR A 540 -16.17 4.93 -1.21
N GLN A 541 -16.43 3.65 -1.47
CA GLN A 541 -15.80 2.93 -2.58
C GLN A 541 -16.26 3.46 -3.93
N LYS A 542 -17.58 3.64 -4.11
CA LYS A 542 -18.17 4.23 -5.31
C LYS A 542 -17.56 5.59 -5.62
N ARG A 543 -17.55 6.51 -4.65
CA ARG A 543 -17.03 7.87 -4.84
C ARG A 543 -15.57 7.86 -5.28
N LYS A 544 -14.73 7.01 -4.69
CA LYS A 544 -13.31 6.91 -5.08
C LYS A 544 -13.13 6.40 -6.50
N ILE A 545 -13.82 5.31 -6.86
CA ILE A 545 -13.69 4.69 -8.18
C ILE A 545 -14.23 5.62 -9.28
N GLU A 546 -15.40 6.24 -9.06
CA GLU A 546 -15.98 7.19 -10.01
C GLU A 546 -15.07 8.40 -10.22
N HIS A 547 -14.55 8.97 -9.13
CA HIS A 547 -13.65 10.13 -9.20
C HIS A 547 -12.40 9.85 -10.05
N GLU A 548 -11.81 8.67 -9.89
CA GLU A 548 -10.66 8.27 -10.70
C GLU A 548 -11.05 8.06 -12.17
N LEU A 549 -12.09 7.26 -12.46
CA LEU A 549 -12.53 6.98 -13.84
C LEU A 549 -12.95 8.25 -14.59
N GLU A 550 -13.72 9.13 -13.94
CA GLU A 550 -14.13 10.41 -14.52
C GLU A 550 -12.95 11.35 -14.74
N GLY A 551 -11.94 11.30 -13.87
CA GLY A 551 -10.68 12.02 -14.01
C GLY A 551 -9.92 11.70 -15.30
N PHE A 552 -10.14 10.52 -15.88
CA PHE A 552 -9.53 10.07 -17.12
C PHE A 552 -10.44 10.16 -18.36
N GLY A 553 -11.58 10.85 -18.23
CA GLY A 553 -12.48 11.11 -19.35
C GLY A 553 -13.50 10.01 -19.63
N MET A 554 -13.69 9.06 -18.70
CA MET A 554 -14.86 8.15 -18.73
C MET A 554 -16.08 8.86 -18.15
N ARG A 555 -17.26 8.56 -18.70
CA ARG A 555 -18.56 9.10 -18.25
C ARG A 555 -19.50 7.93 -18.05
N LEU A 556 -19.62 7.50 -16.80
CA LEU A 556 -20.36 6.30 -16.41
C LEU A 556 -21.87 6.60 -16.40
N ASN A 557 -22.67 5.78 -17.08
CA ASN A 557 -24.14 5.91 -17.15
C ASN A 557 -24.65 7.29 -17.62
N LYS A 558 -23.83 8.06 -18.35
CA LYS A 558 -24.21 9.35 -18.93
C LYS A 558 -24.38 9.22 -20.44
N LYS A 559 -25.32 9.97 -21.00
CA LYS A 559 -25.43 10.16 -22.46
C LYS A 559 -24.58 11.34 -22.87
N LYS A 560 -24.07 11.30 -24.10
CA LYS A 560 -23.33 12.43 -24.69
C LYS A 560 -24.23 13.68 -24.70
N PRO A 561 -23.80 14.81 -24.11
CA PRO A 561 -24.56 16.05 -24.14
C PRO A 561 -24.84 16.54 -25.57
N ASN A 562 -26.07 16.97 -25.83
CA ASN A 562 -26.47 17.51 -27.14
C ASN A 562 -26.14 19.00 -27.21
N ILE A 563 -24.84 19.28 -27.36
CA ILE A 563 -24.30 20.64 -27.51
C ILE A 563 -23.63 20.70 -28.89
N VAL A 564 -24.10 21.59 -29.75
CA VAL A 564 -23.54 21.78 -31.10
C VAL A 564 -22.65 23.02 -31.09
N ILE A 565 -21.39 22.84 -31.48
CA ILE A 565 -20.41 23.92 -31.57
C ILE A 565 -20.01 24.08 -33.04
N THR A 566 -20.43 25.18 -33.65
CA THR A 566 -20.07 25.54 -35.03
C THR A 566 -19.07 26.69 -34.99
N LYS A 567 -17.82 26.43 -35.38
CA LYS A 567 -16.78 27.48 -35.45
C LYS A 567 -17.10 28.45 -36.58
N ALA A 568 -16.82 29.73 -36.35
CA ALA A 568 -16.99 30.81 -37.33
C ALA A 568 -15.67 31.58 -37.49
N ASP A 569 -15.52 32.34 -38.58
CA ASP A 569 -14.29 33.12 -38.80
C ASP A 569 -14.28 34.45 -38.04
N LYS A 570 -15.47 35.03 -37.80
CA LYS A 570 -15.68 36.33 -37.14
C LYS A 570 -17.00 36.34 -36.36
N GLY A 571 -17.20 37.31 -35.48
CA GLY A 571 -18.48 37.56 -34.80
C GLY A 571 -18.55 37.14 -33.32
N GLY A 572 -17.45 36.69 -32.72
CA GLY A 572 -17.39 36.30 -31.31
C GLY A 572 -18.11 34.99 -31.00
N ILE A 573 -18.42 34.77 -29.73
CA ILE A 573 -19.13 33.57 -29.27
C ILE A 573 -20.62 33.90 -29.15
N ASN A 574 -21.45 33.26 -29.97
CA ASN A 574 -22.90 33.35 -29.90
C ASN A 574 -23.45 32.11 -29.18
N ILE A 575 -24.20 32.33 -28.11
CA ILE A 575 -24.77 31.27 -27.27
C ILE A 575 -26.28 31.22 -27.51
N THR A 576 -26.79 30.05 -27.86
CA THR A 576 -28.22 29.80 -28.00
C THR A 576 -28.61 28.63 -27.11
N VAL A 577 -29.59 28.82 -26.22
CA VAL A 577 -30.19 27.75 -25.43
C VAL A 577 -31.57 27.45 -26.03
N ALA A 578 -31.77 26.22 -26.49
CA ALA A 578 -33.05 25.83 -27.10
C ALA A 578 -34.19 25.88 -26.05
N PRO A 579 -35.44 26.18 -26.47
CA PRO A 579 -36.57 26.28 -25.57
C PRO A 579 -36.72 25.03 -24.68
N GLY A 580 -36.95 25.23 -23.38
CA GLY A 580 -37.11 24.15 -22.41
C GLY A 580 -35.81 23.66 -21.74
N TYR A 581 -34.65 24.19 -22.13
CA TYR A 581 -33.36 23.85 -21.52
C TYR A 581 -32.77 25.03 -20.74
N ARG A 582 -31.85 24.75 -19.82
CA ARG A 582 -31.14 25.74 -19.01
C ARG A 582 -29.68 25.39 -18.79
N LEU A 583 -28.86 26.41 -18.55
CA LEU A 583 -27.50 26.26 -18.08
C LEU A 583 -27.52 26.03 -16.56
N ILE A 584 -26.92 24.94 -16.08
CA ILE A 584 -26.91 24.56 -14.66
C ILE A 584 -25.58 25.00 -14.05
N GLY A 585 -25.63 25.95 -13.12
CA GLY A 585 -24.45 26.40 -12.38
C GLY A 585 -23.39 27.09 -13.24
N MET A 586 -23.78 27.60 -14.42
CA MET A 586 -22.94 28.42 -15.30
C MET A 586 -23.81 29.47 -16.01
N ASP A 587 -23.20 30.60 -16.36
CA ASP A 587 -23.78 31.69 -17.15
C ASP A 587 -23.03 31.85 -18.49
N GLU A 588 -23.51 32.75 -19.33
CA GLU A 588 -22.91 33.04 -20.64
C GLU A 588 -21.44 33.49 -20.51
N GLU A 589 -21.10 34.26 -19.47
CA GLU A 589 -19.73 34.68 -19.19
C GLU A 589 -18.81 33.49 -18.91
N THR A 590 -19.28 32.51 -18.13
CA THR A 590 -18.55 31.27 -17.85
C THR A 590 -18.35 30.45 -19.13
N VAL A 591 -19.37 30.35 -19.99
CA VAL A 591 -19.28 29.66 -21.30
C VAL A 591 -18.22 30.30 -22.19
N VAL A 592 -18.23 31.63 -22.30
CA VAL A 592 -17.23 32.41 -23.05
C VAL A 592 -15.83 32.19 -22.49
N THR A 593 -15.68 32.19 -21.17
CA THR A 593 -14.40 31.99 -20.48
C THR A 593 -13.82 30.60 -20.76
N ILE A 594 -14.64 29.55 -20.68
CA ILE A 594 -14.23 28.17 -21.02
C ILE A 594 -13.75 28.11 -22.47
N CYS A 595 -14.54 28.65 -23.41
CA CYS A 595 -14.19 28.64 -24.83
C CYS A 595 -12.87 29.38 -25.12
N LYS A 596 -12.66 30.54 -24.51
CA LYS A 596 -11.41 31.30 -24.62
C LYS A 596 -10.20 30.52 -24.12
N GLU A 597 -10.33 29.78 -23.00
CA GLU A 597 -9.26 28.93 -22.48
C GLU A 597 -8.91 27.79 -23.47
N PHE A 598 -9.89 27.28 -24.22
CA PHE A 598 -9.70 26.34 -25.34
C PHE A 598 -9.29 27.01 -26.67
N ARG A 599 -8.99 28.31 -26.67
CA ARG A 599 -8.63 29.10 -27.86
C ARG A 599 -9.73 29.15 -28.92
N ILE A 600 -10.99 29.06 -28.51
CA ILE A 600 -12.16 29.25 -29.36
C ILE A 600 -12.62 30.70 -29.18
N THR A 601 -12.42 31.53 -30.21
CA THR A 601 -12.73 32.95 -30.21
C THR A 601 -14.02 33.30 -30.94
N ASN A 602 -14.36 32.55 -31.99
CA ASN A 602 -15.52 32.76 -32.85
C ASN A 602 -16.27 31.43 -33.04
N ALA A 603 -17.48 31.32 -32.46
CA ALA A 603 -18.30 30.11 -32.59
C ALA A 603 -19.77 30.36 -32.25
N SER A 604 -20.67 29.63 -32.87
CA SER A 604 -22.06 29.48 -32.43
C SER A 604 -22.20 28.20 -31.62
N ILE A 605 -22.69 28.32 -30.38
CA ILE A 605 -22.88 27.22 -29.44
C ILE A 605 -24.37 27.08 -29.17
N VAL A 606 -24.94 25.94 -29.56
CA VAL A 606 -26.36 25.63 -29.38
C VAL A 606 -26.52 24.52 -28.35
N PHE A 607 -27.13 24.86 -27.21
CA PHE A 607 -27.45 23.92 -26.14
C PHE A 607 -28.85 23.33 -26.35
N ARG A 608 -28.93 22.01 -26.54
CA ARG A 608 -30.18 21.25 -26.65
C ARG A 608 -30.36 20.26 -25.49
N CYS A 609 -29.77 20.58 -24.35
CA CYS A 609 -29.88 19.83 -23.10
C CYS A 609 -29.63 20.77 -21.92
N ASN A 610 -30.04 20.34 -20.72
CA ASN A 610 -29.62 21.02 -19.49
C ASN A 610 -28.13 20.75 -19.28
N ALA A 611 -27.30 21.77 -19.46
CA ALA A 611 -25.85 21.62 -19.54
C ALA A 611 -25.13 22.26 -18.37
N THR A 612 -24.11 21.58 -17.86
CA THR A 612 -23.14 22.08 -16.89
C THR A 612 -21.85 22.54 -17.57
N SER A 613 -20.95 23.17 -16.81
CA SER A 613 -19.61 23.51 -17.29
C SER A 613 -18.80 22.28 -17.72
N ASP A 614 -18.99 21.15 -17.03
CA ASP A 614 -18.28 19.90 -17.34
C ASP A 614 -18.78 19.29 -18.67
N ASP A 615 -20.10 19.37 -18.94
CA ASP A 615 -20.69 18.92 -20.21
C ASP A 615 -20.13 19.70 -21.41
N LEU A 616 -20.01 21.03 -21.26
CA LEU A 616 -19.41 21.87 -22.31
C LEU A 616 -17.94 21.52 -22.54
N ILE A 617 -17.16 21.34 -21.46
CA ILE A 617 -15.75 20.95 -21.53
C ILE A 617 -15.60 19.59 -22.23
N ASP A 618 -16.44 18.62 -21.89
CA ASP A 618 -16.42 17.28 -22.49
C ASP A 618 -16.64 17.31 -24.01
N ILE A 619 -17.53 18.19 -24.49
CA ILE A 619 -17.79 18.35 -25.93
C ILE A 619 -16.65 19.10 -26.63
N ILE A 620 -16.07 20.13 -26.00
CA ILE A 620 -14.96 20.91 -26.57
C ILE A 620 -13.67 20.08 -26.67
N GLU A 621 -13.34 19.33 -25.62
CA GLU A 621 -12.09 18.58 -25.55
C GLU A 621 -12.13 17.32 -26.42
N GLY A 622 -13.30 16.69 -26.52
CA GLY A 622 -13.46 15.43 -27.24
C GLY A 622 -12.76 14.25 -26.55
N GLY A 623 -12.69 13.10 -27.23
CA GLY A 623 -12.00 11.91 -26.71
C GLY A 623 -12.62 11.29 -25.43
N ARG A 624 -13.78 11.76 -24.99
CA ARG A 624 -14.52 11.21 -23.85
C ARG A 624 -15.20 9.90 -24.20
N LYS A 625 -15.16 8.95 -23.27
CA LYS A 625 -15.87 7.69 -23.40
C LYS A 625 -17.10 7.67 -22.52
N TYR A 626 -18.28 7.67 -23.14
CA TYR A 626 -19.55 7.43 -22.48
C TYR A 626 -19.77 5.93 -22.45
N VAL A 627 -19.91 5.36 -21.25
CA VAL A 627 -19.93 3.90 -21.07
C VAL A 627 -20.98 3.51 -20.04
N PRO A 628 -21.80 2.49 -20.32
CA PRO A 628 -22.69 1.92 -19.32
C PRO A 628 -21.89 1.32 -18.16
N CYS A 629 -22.42 1.43 -16.95
CA CYS A 629 -21.79 0.96 -15.73
C CYS A 629 -22.81 0.30 -14.81
N LEU A 630 -22.53 -0.92 -14.36
CA LEU A 630 -23.32 -1.60 -13.32
C LEU A 630 -22.58 -1.55 -11.98
N TYR A 631 -23.30 -1.20 -10.92
CA TYR A 631 -22.79 -1.27 -9.56
C TYR A 631 -23.16 -2.61 -8.97
N VAL A 632 -22.19 -3.51 -8.92
CA VAL A 632 -22.36 -4.86 -8.38
C VAL A 632 -22.21 -4.75 -6.86
N MET A 633 -23.34 -4.86 -6.15
CA MET A 633 -23.38 -4.74 -4.69
C MET A 633 -23.19 -6.11 -4.06
N ASN A 634 -21.96 -6.42 -3.66
CA ASN A 634 -21.58 -7.73 -3.14
C ASN A 634 -21.77 -7.81 -1.61
N LYS A 635 -21.80 -9.05 -1.10
CA LYS A 635 -21.99 -9.42 0.31
C LYS A 635 -23.39 -9.14 0.86
N ILE A 636 -24.42 -9.34 0.05
CA ILE A 636 -25.81 -9.13 0.50
C ILE A 636 -26.26 -10.13 1.57
N ASP A 637 -25.51 -11.21 1.78
CA ASP A 637 -25.65 -12.12 2.92
C ASP A 637 -25.41 -11.44 4.28
N SER A 638 -24.81 -10.25 4.29
CA SER A 638 -24.56 -9.44 5.48
C SER A 638 -25.65 -8.40 5.79
N ILE A 639 -26.75 -8.36 5.02
CA ILE A 639 -27.86 -7.41 5.20
C ILE A 639 -29.21 -8.11 5.27
N THR A 640 -30.22 -7.38 5.73
CA THR A 640 -31.61 -7.86 5.81
C THR A 640 -32.31 -7.82 4.45
N ILE A 641 -33.45 -8.54 4.32
CA ILE A 641 -34.25 -8.56 3.09
C ILE A 641 -34.84 -7.17 2.81
N GLU A 642 -35.22 -6.44 3.86
CA GLU A 642 -35.76 -5.08 3.76
C GLU A 642 -34.72 -4.09 3.22
N GLU A 643 -33.46 -4.21 3.66
CA GLU A 643 -32.34 -3.42 3.13
C GLU A 643 -32.03 -3.80 1.68
N LEU A 644 -32.11 -5.09 1.35
CA LEU A 644 -31.94 -5.58 -0.01
C LEU A 644 -33.00 -4.99 -0.96
N ASP A 645 -34.26 -4.92 -0.53
CA ASP A 645 -35.36 -4.33 -1.30
C ASP A 645 -35.12 -2.85 -1.63
N VAL A 646 -34.45 -2.11 -0.76
CA VAL A 646 -34.06 -0.71 -1.02
C VAL A 646 -32.99 -0.66 -2.11
N ILE A 647 -31.98 -1.53 -2.05
CA ILE A 647 -30.90 -1.58 -3.05
C ILE A 647 -31.46 -1.98 -4.42
N CYS A 648 -32.39 -2.94 -4.48
CA CYS A 648 -33.05 -3.37 -5.72
C CYS A 648 -33.80 -2.23 -6.43
N LYS A 649 -34.23 -1.19 -5.71
CA LYS A 649 -34.89 0.01 -6.28
C LYS A 649 -33.90 1.02 -6.86
N CYS A 650 -32.61 0.91 -6.54
CA CYS A 650 -31.59 1.82 -7.05
C CYS A 650 -31.25 1.48 -8.52
N PRO A 651 -31.24 2.47 -9.43
CA PRO A 651 -30.92 2.23 -10.83
C PRO A 651 -29.46 1.82 -10.99
N HIS A 652 -29.20 0.90 -11.92
CA HIS A 652 -27.87 0.36 -12.23
C HIS A 652 -27.23 -0.50 -11.13
N TYR A 653 -27.92 -0.77 -10.02
CA TYR A 653 -27.41 -1.65 -8.96
C TYR A 653 -27.85 -3.10 -9.21
N VAL A 654 -26.93 -4.03 -8.94
CA VAL A 654 -27.21 -5.47 -8.95
C VAL A 654 -26.70 -6.06 -7.65
N PRO A 655 -27.59 -6.38 -6.69
CA PRO A 655 -27.20 -7.04 -5.45
C PRO A 655 -26.85 -8.50 -5.69
N ILE A 656 -25.70 -8.94 -5.19
CA ILE A 656 -25.23 -10.33 -5.29
C ILE A 656 -24.60 -10.79 -3.97
N SER A 657 -24.59 -12.09 -3.74
CA SER A 657 -23.65 -12.71 -2.80
C SER A 657 -22.78 -13.65 -3.60
N ALA A 658 -21.55 -13.23 -3.88
CA ALA A 658 -20.69 -14.04 -4.72
C ALA A 658 -20.11 -15.26 -3.96
N ASP A 659 -19.99 -15.21 -2.64
CA ASP A 659 -19.59 -16.38 -1.85
C ASP A 659 -20.69 -17.46 -1.84
N LEU A 660 -21.97 -17.05 -1.82
CA LEU A 660 -23.12 -17.96 -1.84
C LEU A 660 -23.68 -18.21 -3.24
N GLY A 661 -23.13 -17.56 -4.28
CA GLY A 661 -23.59 -17.66 -5.66
C GLY A 661 -24.95 -17.03 -5.96
N TRP A 662 -25.45 -16.12 -5.12
CA TRP A 662 -26.77 -15.52 -5.26
C TRP A 662 -26.82 -14.44 -6.34
N ASN A 663 -27.88 -14.46 -7.16
CA ASN A 663 -28.21 -13.47 -8.20
C ASN A 663 -27.12 -13.25 -9.27
N ILE A 664 -26.27 -14.26 -9.51
CA ILE A 664 -25.24 -14.21 -10.56
C ILE A 664 -25.86 -14.32 -11.95
N ASP A 665 -26.94 -15.07 -12.08
CA ASP A 665 -27.82 -15.12 -13.26
C ASP A 665 -28.44 -13.75 -13.57
N GLY A 666 -29.03 -13.09 -12.56
CA GLY A 666 -29.57 -11.74 -12.71
C GLY A 666 -28.49 -10.70 -13.08
N LEU A 667 -27.27 -10.86 -12.59
CA LEU A 667 -26.12 -10.06 -13.04
C LEU A 667 -25.81 -10.28 -14.53
N LYS A 668 -25.80 -11.53 -15.00
CA LYS A 668 -25.55 -11.86 -16.42
C LYS A 668 -26.65 -11.29 -17.33
N ASP A 669 -27.91 -11.37 -16.93
CA ASP A 669 -29.02 -10.75 -17.66
C ASP A 669 -28.88 -9.23 -17.72
N LYS A 670 -28.58 -8.58 -16.59
CA LYS A 670 -28.35 -7.12 -16.57
C LYS A 670 -27.13 -6.70 -17.40
N MET A 671 -26.07 -7.50 -17.40
CA MET A 671 -24.92 -7.27 -18.27
C MET A 671 -25.32 -7.34 -19.75
N TRP A 672 -26.12 -8.34 -20.14
CA TRP A 672 -26.63 -8.48 -21.50
C TRP A 672 -27.41 -7.23 -21.94
N ASP A 673 -28.35 -6.77 -21.10
CA ASP A 673 -29.14 -5.56 -21.37
C ASP A 673 -28.25 -4.32 -21.57
N TYR A 674 -27.18 -4.19 -20.77
CA TYR A 674 -26.31 -3.01 -20.77
C TYR A 674 -25.25 -3.04 -21.87
N MET A 675 -24.88 -4.21 -22.38
CA MET A 675 -23.98 -4.32 -23.53
C MET A 675 -24.68 -3.91 -24.85
N ASP A 676 -26.01 -3.85 -24.85
CA ASP A 676 -26.84 -3.40 -25.99
C ASP A 676 -26.43 -4.08 -27.30
N LEU A 677 -26.42 -5.42 -27.27
CA LEU A 677 -26.10 -6.28 -28.41
C LEU A 677 -27.38 -6.85 -28.99
N ILE A 678 -27.37 -7.09 -30.30
CA ILE A 678 -28.42 -7.84 -30.99
C ILE A 678 -27.87 -9.12 -31.60
N ARG A 679 -28.72 -10.14 -31.66
CA ARG A 679 -28.49 -11.43 -32.29
C ARG A 679 -29.23 -11.45 -33.61
N VAL A 680 -28.54 -11.78 -34.70
CA VAL A 680 -29.14 -11.92 -36.01
C VAL A 680 -28.85 -13.32 -36.54
N TYR A 681 -29.89 -14.06 -36.90
CA TYR A 681 -29.78 -15.45 -37.34
C TYR A 681 -29.65 -15.54 -38.85
N THR A 682 -28.69 -16.33 -39.33
CA THR A 682 -28.51 -16.53 -40.76
C THR A 682 -29.50 -17.55 -41.29
N LYS A 683 -30.01 -17.32 -42.50
CA LYS A 683 -30.88 -18.28 -43.20
C LYS A 683 -30.43 -18.45 -44.65
N PRO A 684 -29.81 -19.59 -45.00
CA PRO A 684 -29.51 -19.90 -46.40
C PRO A 684 -30.78 -20.13 -47.23
N LYS A 685 -30.68 -19.88 -48.54
CA LYS A 685 -31.79 -20.11 -49.47
C LYS A 685 -32.15 -21.61 -49.51
N GLY A 686 -33.42 -21.94 -49.29
CA GLY A 686 -33.91 -23.32 -49.29
C GLY A 686 -33.63 -24.09 -48.00
N GLN A 687 -32.99 -23.49 -47.01
CA GLN A 687 -32.73 -24.09 -45.70
C GLN A 687 -33.51 -23.37 -44.59
N VAL A 688 -33.66 -24.04 -43.45
CA VAL A 688 -34.16 -23.43 -42.21
C VAL A 688 -33.11 -22.46 -41.63
N PRO A 689 -33.52 -21.47 -40.83
CA PRO A 689 -32.58 -20.59 -40.14
C PRO A 689 -31.68 -21.37 -39.17
N ASP A 690 -30.42 -20.97 -39.07
CA ASP A 690 -29.51 -21.48 -38.03
C ASP A 690 -29.66 -20.64 -36.76
N TYR A 691 -30.25 -21.24 -35.73
CA TYR A 691 -30.43 -20.62 -34.41
C TYR A 691 -29.30 -20.91 -33.43
N SER A 692 -28.34 -21.77 -33.80
CA SER A 692 -27.24 -22.18 -32.92
C SER A 692 -26.11 -21.17 -32.85
N GLU A 693 -25.81 -20.49 -33.97
CA GLU A 693 -24.73 -19.51 -34.08
C GLU A 693 -25.24 -18.15 -34.61
N PRO A 694 -25.80 -17.30 -33.73
CA PRO A 694 -26.20 -15.95 -34.14
C PRO A 694 -24.99 -15.07 -34.47
N VAL A 695 -25.17 -14.20 -35.46
CA VAL A 695 -24.25 -13.08 -35.71
C VAL A 695 -24.58 -11.98 -34.72
N ILE A 696 -23.63 -11.66 -33.85
CA ILE A 696 -23.79 -10.63 -32.82
C ILE A 696 -23.31 -9.28 -33.34
N LEU A 697 -24.19 -8.28 -33.27
CA LEU A 697 -23.93 -6.90 -33.68
C LEU A 697 -24.21 -5.92 -32.52
N PRO A 698 -23.40 -4.86 -32.34
CA PRO A 698 -23.74 -3.77 -31.43
C PRO A 698 -24.97 -2.99 -31.93
N ARG A 699 -25.83 -2.51 -31.02
CA ARG A 699 -27.02 -1.71 -31.38
C ARG A 699 -26.70 -0.45 -32.18
N GLU A 700 -25.54 0.17 -31.96
CA GLU A 700 -25.10 1.34 -32.72
C GLU A 700 -24.68 1.00 -34.17
N LYS A 701 -24.40 -0.28 -34.47
CA LYS A 701 -23.91 -0.78 -35.76
C LYS A 701 -24.59 -2.10 -36.13
N CYS A 702 -25.89 -2.00 -36.42
CA CYS A 702 -26.76 -3.13 -36.65
C CYS A 702 -27.51 -3.07 -37.99
N THR A 703 -26.92 -2.45 -39.01
CA THR A 703 -27.52 -2.47 -40.35
C THR A 703 -27.30 -3.82 -41.06
N VAL A 704 -28.01 -4.06 -42.16
CA VAL A 704 -27.73 -5.20 -43.05
C VAL A 704 -26.31 -5.14 -43.61
N GLU A 705 -25.79 -3.93 -43.86
CA GLU A 705 -24.38 -3.75 -44.22
C GLU A 705 -23.42 -4.22 -43.11
N ASP A 706 -23.65 -3.80 -41.87
CA ASP A 706 -22.85 -4.24 -40.71
C ASP A 706 -22.89 -5.76 -40.55
N PHE A 707 -24.06 -6.37 -40.75
CA PHE A 707 -24.24 -7.82 -40.75
C PHE A 707 -23.41 -8.51 -41.84
N CYS A 708 -23.40 -7.97 -43.07
CA CYS A 708 -22.55 -8.48 -44.16
C CYS A 708 -21.07 -8.39 -43.81
N LEU A 709 -20.63 -7.22 -43.34
CA LEU A 709 -19.23 -6.96 -42.97
C LEU A 709 -18.75 -7.87 -41.83
N LYS A 710 -19.66 -8.19 -40.90
CA LYS A 710 -19.38 -9.12 -39.79
C LYS A 710 -19.18 -10.56 -40.27
N LEU A 711 -19.91 -10.98 -41.30
CA LEU A 711 -19.75 -12.30 -41.92
C LEU A 711 -18.49 -12.36 -42.78
N HIS A 712 -18.40 -11.53 -43.82
CA HIS A 712 -17.22 -11.40 -44.67
C HIS A 712 -17.37 -10.19 -45.61
N LYS A 713 -16.29 -9.41 -45.79
CA LYS A 713 -16.31 -8.19 -46.60
C LYS A 713 -16.79 -8.40 -48.05
N SER A 714 -16.45 -9.54 -48.67
CA SER A 714 -16.85 -9.84 -50.06
C SER A 714 -18.36 -10.05 -50.24
N ILE A 715 -19.10 -10.37 -49.17
CA ILE A 715 -20.55 -10.55 -49.25
C ILE A 715 -21.24 -9.22 -49.60
N LEU A 716 -20.67 -8.10 -49.14
CA LEU A 716 -21.19 -6.77 -49.43
C LEU A 716 -21.00 -6.37 -50.90
N GLU A 717 -19.89 -6.80 -51.51
CA GLU A 717 -19.58 -6.54 -52.93
C GLU A 717 -20.61 -7.21 -53.85
N GLU A 718 -21.04 -8.41 -53.50
CA GLU A 718 -22.04 -9.19 -54.24
C GLU A 718 -23.49 -8.90 -53.80
N PHE A 719 -23.73 -8.00 -52.84
CA PHE A 719 -25.05 -7.80 -52.24
C PHE A 719 -26.07 -7.20 -53.22
N LYS A 720 -27.19 -7.91 -53.44
CA LYS A 720 -28.35 -7.44 -54.23
C LYS A 720 -29.48 -6.91 -53.33
N TYR A 721 -29.91 -7.70 -52.35
CA TYR A 721 -30.88 -7.33 -51.31
C TYR A 721 -30.87 -8.39 -50.20
N ALA A 722 -31.49 -8.10 -49.06
CA ALA A 722 -31.76 -9.09 -48.00
C ALA A 722 -33.26 -9.35 -47.88
N LEU A 723 -33.61 -10.59 -47.53
CA LEU A 723 -34.93 -10.93 -47.00
C LEU A 723 -34.80 -11.03 -45.48
N VAL A 724 -35.64 -10.30 -44.77
CA VAL A 724 -35.63 -10.26 -43.30
C VAL A 724 -36.97 -10.73 -42.76
N TRP A 725 -36.93 -11.57 -41.73
CA TRP A 725 -38.07 -11.95 -40.91
C TRP A 725 -37.80 -11.47 -39.48
N GLY A 726 -38.76 -10.79 -38.86
CA GLY A 726 -38.62 -10.35 -37.47
C GLY A 726 -39.25 -8.99 -37.20
N MET A 727 -38.81 -8.35 -36.12
CA MET A 727 -39.43 -7.11 -35.63
C MET A 727 -38.97 -5.86 -36.38
N SER A 728 -37.85 -5.92 -37.11
CA SER A 728 -37.39 -4.75 -37.89
C SER A 728 -38.23 -4.47 -39.14
N VAL A 729 -39.07 -5.42 -39.56
CA VAL A 729 -39.86 -5.34 -40.79
C VAL A 729 -41.35 -5.37 -40.51
N LYS A 730 -42.15 -4.78 -41.39
CA LYS A 730 -43.61 -4.75 -41.25
C LYS A 730 -44.29 -6.02 -41.79
N HIS A 731 -43.61 -6.72 -42.71
CA HIS A 731 -44.10 -7.93 -43.36
C HIS A 731 -43.05 -9.04 -43.25
N ASN A 732 -43.47 -10.29 -43.02
CA ASN A 732 -42.57 -11.43 -42.83
C ASN A 732 -42.65 -12.41 -44.02
N PRO A 733 -41.59 -12.57 -44.85
CA PRO A 733 -40.41 -11.71 -44.95
C PRO A 733 -40.67 -10.41 -45.71
N GLN A 734 -39.78 -9.43 -45.52
CA GLN A 734 -39.71 -8.21 -46.32
C GLN A 734 -38.34 -8.10 -47.01
N ARG A 735 -38.35 -7.62 -48.26
CA ARG A 735 -37.14 -7.27 -49.00
C ARG A 735 -36.62 -5.92 -48.51
N VAL A 736 -35.34 -5.88 -48.12
CA VAL A 736 -34.69 -4.68 -47.57
C VAL A 736 -33.34 -4.40 -48.25
N GLY A 737 -32.91 -3.15 -48.15
CA GLY A 737 -31.61 -2.66 -48.62
C GLY A 737 -30.50 -2.79 -47.57
N ARG A 738 -29.33 -2.22 -47.89
CA ARG A 738 -28.12 -2.27 -47.06
C ARG A 738 -28.26 -1.45 -45.77
N ASP A 739 -28.91 -0.28 -45.88
CA ASP A 739 -29.11 0.67 -44.77
C ASP A 739 -30.20 0.25 -43.78
N HIS A 740 -30.87 -0.89 -44.02
CA HIS A 740 -31.93 -1.37 -43.15
C HIS A 740 -31.38 -1.75 -41.78
N VAL A 741 -31.97 -1.18 -40.73
CA VAL A 741 -31.57 -1.41 -39.33
C VAL A 741 -32.25 -2.68 -38.82
N LEU A 742 -31.46 -3.66 -38.40
CA LEU A 742 -31.92 -4.94 -37.89
C LEU A 742 -32.32 -4.83 -36.41
N TYR A 743 -33.15 -5.77 -35.96
CA TYR A 743 -33.57 -5.92 -34.57
C TYR A 743 -33.06 -7.24 -33.97
N ASP A 744 -33.07 -7.34 -32.64
CA ASP A 744 -32.67 -8.58 -31.95
C ASP A 744 -33.58 -9.74 -32.38
N GLU A 745 -32.95 -10.89 -32.63
CA GLU A 745 -33.54 -12.14 -33.14
C GLU A 745 -34.10 -12.10 -34.57
N ASP A 746 -33.81 -11.05 -35.35
CA ASP A 746 -34.13 -11.04 -36.77
C ASP A 746 -33.43 -12.20 -37.50
N VAL A 747 -34.11 -12.78 -38.48
CA VAL A 747 -33.57 -13.78 -39.38
C VAL A 747 -33.28 -13.13 -40.73
N VAL A 748 -32.06 -13.31 -41.25
CA VAL A 748 -31.59 -12.65 -42.48
C VAL A 748 -31.13 -13.68 -43.51
N GLN A 749 -31.70 -13.59 -44.71
CA GLN A 749 -31.23 -14.29 -45.90
C GLN A 749 -30.67 -13.29 -46.91
N ILE A 750 -29.38 -13.38 -47.19
CA ILE A 750 -28.73 -12.52 -48.18
C ILE A 750 -28.94 -13.06 -49.58
N VAL A 751 -29.39 -12.20 -50.49
CA VAL A 751 -29.48 -12.51 -51.92
C VAL A 751 -28.36 -11.79 -52.64
N LYS A 752 -27.49 -12.57 -53.28
CA LYS A 752 -26.36 -12.10 -54.05
C LYS A 752 -26.79 -11.76 -55.48
N THR A 753 -26.08 -10.84 -56.11
CA THR A 753 -26.19 -10.57 -57.53
C THR A 753 -25.58 -11.78 -58.22
N SER A 754 -26.36 -12.52 -59.01
CA SER A 754 -25.82 -13.63 -59.80
C SER A 754 -24.64 -13.12 -60.62
N GLY A 755 -23.49 -13.78 -60.51
CA GLY A 755 -22.46 -13.69 -61.54
C GLY A 755 -23.02 -14.19 -62.87
#